data_AF-A0A1F5LAY7-F1
#
_entry.id   AF-A0A1F5LAY7-F1
#
_cell.length_a   1.000
_cell.length_b   1.000
_cell.length_c   1.000
_cell.angle_alpha   90.00
_cell.angle_beta   90.00
_cell.angle_gamma   90.00
#
_symmetry.space_group_name_H-M   'P 1'
#
loop_
_entity.id
_entity.type
_entity.pdbx_description
1 polymer ?
#
loop_
_entity_poly.entity_id
_entity_poly.type
_entity_poly.pdbx_seq_one_letter_code
_entity_poly.pdbx_strand_id
1 'polypeptide(L)'
;MAHVRHPLDEDQDREDAPFLGSSDPSSSAAHRHVHSKPSIGSRPVEANASAGAITFRFKLILFSMILAVEIGFAFLEGPMTRIMEAITCRQYFLVADPTKIGADGQVPEAMCKIGEVQAELAAVKGYHMFFDGTLCALLAIPYGLLADRRGRKATLALSLPGFALNTVLTLTVLWFSNIFPLRALWFTALTWLIGGGPVAAFAIIWTMMADVTNESERAGIFFQFAIVSMGADFASSSFSSYLMTLNPWIPLVIGFTIVMGGVTLILLLPETKHAVPDKPARMAPVELSDLTDETEPKPYIHQANQSESYHDEADVNGDRANEPPSWSIPSYSHQSLLAKFRANYRFYLKPYIFILNRKPVLLLLTAFLVYRLSRGSSWFLAQYISTRYAWTLAQANFLVACRPIVSIPLFLFGLPYLKSRVLNPRRSSTEKDLWLARGSIFCLTLGTLGIGLSPSIATLIPSMVVQASGSGFVFITRSIITTLVERDETARLFTAVEIIQSLGNVIASLSITTVFQVGLRLGGFWIGLAWMMTSTLFCLVGVAIWCFRLPPAPPTPEFVDNNYEGDGSGIAPFLPIPSEPLGLQAPLRVFLFCFRLPLFIFVTLSYFLILQWLPIGSLGKKAALWCILGVPSIWWIDLQVDGVRKGSLKQQQARLPQPGSVIASSFTSPIDAIYLAAIFDPVFTTSYPNTRQVERISLLQAVLRAFKAPSTQPSPGSRLVDLSTLVERYPSRPIVLFPECTTTNGRGILPLSKSLLGVPSKTKIFPVSIRYTSPDVVTPIPGSYVSFIWTLLSKPTHCLRVRIAECITGGNVIETPGPSTRKSTYNTNYLDTLGQDSQDGEASLSDKTLLDNVGESLARLGRVKRVGLGVKEKMEFFQAWTKTRSTW
;
A
#
# COMPACT_ATOMS: atom_id res chain seq x y z
N MET A 1 55.29 -48.92 -18.33
CA MET A 1 56.26 -48.18 -17.48
C MET A 1 55.78 -46.74 -17.36
N ALA A 2 55.87 -46.20 -16.15
CA ALA A 2 55.06 -45.10 -15.62
C ALA A 2 55.38 -43.69 -16.16
N HIS A 3 54.36 -42.80 -16.24
CA HIS A 3 54.22 -41.68 -15.30
C HIS A 3 52.83 -40.98 -15.39
N VAL A 4 52.37 -40.52 -14.23
CA VAL A 4 51.05 -39.97 -13.87
C VAL A 4 50.93 -38.46 -14.20
N ARG A 5 49.72 -37.98 -14.56
CA ARG A 5 49.30 -36.56 -14.56
C ARG A 5 47.95 -36.38 -13.84
N HIS A 6 47.81 -35.25 -13.15
CA HIS A 6 46.58 -34.74 -12.50
C HIS A 6 46.23 -33.36 -13.10
N PRO A 7 44.94 -32.97 -13.21
CA PRO A 7 44.51 -31.59 -13.50
C PRO A 7 43.73 -30.93 -12.34
N LEU A 8 43.64 -29.59 -12.36
CA LEU A 8 42.74 -28.77 -11.51
C LEU A 8 42.11 -27.62 -12.32
N ASP A 9 40.80 -27.51 -12.09
CA ASP A 9 39.73 -26.49 -12.21
C ASP A 9 39.97 -25.07 -12.78
N GLU A 10 38.98 -24.62 -13.57
CA GLU A 10 38.73 -23.25 -14.04
C GLU A 10 37.51 -22.65 -13.31
N ASP A 11 37.71 -21.48 -12.68
CA ASP A 11 36.66 -20.56 -12.21
C ASP A 11 36.60 -19.33 -13.14
N GLN A 12 35.39 -18.82 -13.38
CA GLN A 12 35.08 -17.77 -14.34
C GLN A 12 34.48 -16.54 -13.62
N ASP A 13 35.30 -15.51 -13.40
CA ASP A 13 34.85 -14.20 -12.90
C ASP A 13 34.60 -13.20 -14.04
N ARG A 14 33.57 -12.37 -13.84
CA ARG A 14 32.98 -11.44 -14.80
C ARG A 14 33.21 -9.99 -14.34
N GLU A 15 33.64 -9.16 -15.27
CA GLU A 15 34.17 -7.80 -15.12
C GLU A 15 33.15 -6.72 -14.72
N ASP A 16 33.58 -5.79 -13.85
CA ASP A 16 33.02 -4.44 -13.69
C ASP A 16 34.08 -3.42 -14.17
N ALA A 17 33.71 -2.56 -15.13
CA ALA A 17 34.55 -1.47 -15.63
C ALA A 17 34.10 -0.11 -15.08
N PRO A 18 35.02 0.79 -14.67
CA PRO A 18 34.74 2.21 -14.53
C PRO A 18 35.32 3.00 -15.71
N PHE A 19 34.48 3.84 -16.32
CA PHE A 19 34.88 4.77 -17.40
C PHE A 19 35.53 6.06 -16.84
N LEU A 20 36.78 6.26 -17.28
CA LEU A 20 37.49 7.48 -17.72
C LEU A 20 37.85 8.64 -16.76
N GLY A 21 39.14 8.99 -16.85
CA GLY A 21 39.80 10.25 -16.45
C GLY A 21 41.30 10.18 -16.75
N SER A 22 41.69 10.69 -17.92
CA SER A 22 42.96 10.67 -18.68
C SER A 22 44.28 11.16 -18.00
N SER A 23 45.40 10.52 -18.40
CA SER A 23 46.79 11.01 -18.73
C SER A 23 47.24 12.40 -18.26
N ASP A 24 48.45 12.65 -17.70
CA ASP A 24 49.82 12.34 -18.20
C ASP A 24 50.91 12.43 -17.09
N PRO A 25 52.13 11.88 -17.29
CA PRO A 25 53.29 12.06 -16.42
C PRO A 25 54.30 13.10 -16.95
N SER A 26 54.96 13.84 -16.05
CA SER A 26 56.42 14.14 -16.05
C SER A 26 56.84 15.54 -15.57
N SER A 27 57.93 15.51 -14.79
CA SER A 27 59.04 16.48 -14.75
C SER A 27 59.04 17.69 -13.79
N SER A 28 60.00 17.60 -12.86
CA SER A 28 61.02 18.60 -12.52
C SER A 28 60.77 19.66 -11.41
N ALA A 29 61.64 19.54 -10.40
CA ALA A 29 62.48 20.58 -9.81
C ALA A 29 61.88 21.72 -8.95
N ALA A 30 62.21 21.60 -7.66
CA ALA A 30 62.83 22.61 -6.78
C ALA A 30 62.12 23.94 -6.50
N HIS A 31 61.74 24.16 -5.22
CA HIS A 31 62.40 25.16 -4.37
C HIS A 31 62.08 24.95 -2.87
N ARG A 32 63.12 25.12 -2.04
CA ARG A 32 63.21 24.93 -0.59
C ARG A 32 62.78 26.17 0.21
N HIS A 33 62.42 25.92 1.48
CA HIS A 33 62.72 26.63 2.76
C HIS A 33 61.45 26.99 3.58
N VAL A 34 61.32 26.76 4.90
CA VAL A 34 62.13 26.02 5.90
C VAL A 34 61.34 25.88 7.24
N HIS A 35 61.63 24.81 8.02
CA HIS A 35 61.41 24.51 9.46
C HIS A 35 59.98 24.58 10.08
N SER A 36 59.49 23.59 10.86
CA SER A 36 60.15 22.69 11.81
C SER A 36 59.33 21.40 12.07
N LYS A 37 60.02 20.29 12.38
CA LYS A 37 59.49 19.07 13.01
C LYS A 37 60.02 19.02 14.46
N PRO A 38 59.34 18.32 15.38
CA PRO A 38 59.79 16.96 15.65
C PRO A 38 58.66 15.93 15.63
N SER A 39 59.09 14.71 15.33
CA SER A 39 58.36 13.45 15.29
C SER A 39 57.77 13.04 16.65
N ILE A 40 56.49 12.61 16.64
CA ILE A 40 56.00 11.52 17.50
C ILE A 40 55.27 10.54 16.58
N GLY A 41 55.59 9.25 16.76
CA GLY A 41 55.29 8.19 15.82
C GLY A 41 53.88 7.59 15.91
N SER A 42 53.58 6.88 14.82
CA SER A 42 52.94 5.57 14.78
C SER A 42 51.41 5.43 14.98
N ARG A 43 50.77 5.04 13.86
CA ARG A 43 49.66 4.06 13.67
C ARG A 43 48.25 4.58 13.34
N PRO A 44 47.82 4.45 12.06
CA PRO A 44 46.40 4.36 11.69
C PRO A 44 46.01 3.00 11.09
N VAL A 45 46.61 1.88 11.55
CA VAL A 45 46.29 0.53 11.03
C VAL A 45 45.58 -0.37 12.06
N GLU A 46 45.66 -0.09 13.37
CA GLU A 46 45.02 -0.92 14.41
C GLU A 46 43.52 -0.61 14.65
N ALA A 47 43.02 0.56 14.22
CA ALA A 47 41.64 0.97 14.47
C ALA A 47 40.59 0.09 13.73
N ASN A 48 40.85 -0.29 12.47
CA ASN A 48 39.91 -1.10 11.68
C ASN A 48 39.84 -2.56 12.12
N ALA A 49 40.96 -3.15 12.59
CA ALA A 49 40.98 -4.51 13.13
C ALA A 49 40.24 -4.59 14.48
N SER A 50 40.36 -3.56 15.33
CA SER A 50 39.65 -3.49 16.61
C SER A 50 38.13 -3.35 16.45
N ALA A 51 37.67 -2.53 15.50
CA ALA A 51 36.24 -2.35 15.21
C ALA A 51 35.59 -3.63 14.64
N GLY A 52 36.31 -4.36 13.78
CA GLY A 52 35.87 -5.67 13.27
C GLY A 52 35.75 -6.72 14.39
N ALA A 53 36.74 -6.78 15.30
CA ALA A 53 36.72 -7.69 16.44
C ALA A 53 35.58 -7.37 17.44
N ILE A 54 35.29 -6.09 17.67
CA ILE A 54 34.16 -5.66 18.52
C ILE A 54 32.82 -6.03 17.89
N THR A 55 32.67 -5.80 16.59
CA THR A 55 31.46 -6.16 15.83
C THR A 55 31.23 -7.67 15.79
N PHE A 56 32.31 -8.44 15.62
CA PHE A 56 32.25 -9.90 15.68
C PHE A 56 31.83 -10.40 17.07
N ARG A 57 32.43 -9.87 18.14
CA ARG A 57 32.04 -10.18 19.53
C ARG A 57 30.59 -9.82 19.81
N PHE A 58 30.11 -8.68 19.30
CA PHE A 58 28.71 -8.29 19.42
C PHE A 58 27.78 -9.31 18.78
N LYS A 59 28.03 -9.65 17.50
CA LYS A 59 27.24 -10.63 16.74
C LYS A 59 27.24 -11.97 17.48
N LEU A 60 28.40 -12.42 17.97
CA LEU A 60 28.53 -13.67 18.70
C LEU A 60 27.69 -13.68 19.99
N ILE A 61 27.76 -12.64 20.81
CA ILE A 61 26.95 -12.54 22.05
C ILE A 61 25.45 -12.52 21.72
N LEU A 62 25.05 -11.76 20.69
CA LEU A 62 23.66 -11.69 20.25
C LEU A 62 23.16 -13.06 19.76
N PHE A 63 23.94 -13.77 18.95
CA PHE A 63 23.62 -15.12 18.48
C PHE A 63 23.53 -16.13 19.62
N SER A 64 24.51 -16.12 20.54
CA SER A 64 24.49 -16.99 21.71
C SER A 64 23.29 -16.73 22.59
N MET A 65 22.87 -15.47 22.76
CA MET A 65 21.66 -15.11 23.50
C MET A 65 20.40 -15.67 22.84
N ILE A 66 20.22 -15.47 21.52
CA ILE A 66 19.03 -15.99 20.83
C ILE A 66 18.96 -17.52 20.93
N LEU A 67 20.08 -18.19 20.63
CA LEU A 67 20.15 -19.64 20.68
C LEU A 67 19.90 -20.18 22.10
N ALA A 68 20.43 -19.52 23.14
CA ALA A 68 20.16 -19.90 24.51
C ALA A 68 18.66 -19.79 24.84
N VAL A 69 18.01 -18.69 24.46
CA VAL A 69 16.57 -18.51 24.72
C VAL A 69 15.73 -19.54 23.96
N GLU A 70 16.04 -19.81 22.69
CA GLU A 70 15.35 -20.83 21.87
C GLU A 70 15.52 -22.24 22.47
N ILE A 71 16.76 -22.64 22.76
CA ILE A 71 17.07 -23.93 23.42
C ILE A 71 16.32 -24.02 24.75
N GLY A 72 16.32 -22.96 25.55
CA GLY A 72 15.61 -22.91 26.82
C GLY A 72 14.11 -23.18 26.66
N PHE A 73 13.44 -22.52 25.70
CA PHE A 73 12.02 -22.76 25.42
C PHE A 73 11.74 -24.18 24.91
N ALA A 74 12.60 -24.73 24.05
CA ALA A 74 12.49 -26.10 23.56
C ALA A 74 12.56 -27.14 24.70
N PHE A 75 13.33 -26.85 25.76
CA PHE A 75 13.36 -27.68 26.96
C PHE A 75 12.09 -27.60 27.81
N LEU A 76 11.31 -26.51 27.72
CA LEU A 76 10.13 -26.30 28.57
C LEU A 76 8.87 -26.98 28.01
N GLU A 77 8.66 -26.98 26.68
CA GLU A 77 7.37 -27.33 26.06
C GLU A 77 6.84 -28.73 26.44
N GLY A 78 7.67 -29.76 26.29
CA GLY A 78 7.32 -31.15 26.61
C GLY A 78 7.15 -31.39 28.12
N PRO A 79 8.19 -31.12 28.94
CA PRO A 79 8.16 -31.36 30.38
C PRO A 79 7.07 -30.60 31.13
N MET A 80 6.81 -29.34 30.76
CA MET A 80 5.72 -28.57 31.35
C MET A 80 4.37 -29.25 31.08
N THR A 81 4.15 -29.76 29.86
CA THR A 81 2.94 -30.52 29.53
C THR A 81 2.82 -31.80 30.37
N ARG A 82 3.93 -32.53 30.60
CA ARG A 82 3.93 -33.76 31.42
C ARG A 82 3.64 -33.48 32.90
N ILE A 83 4.19 -32.41 33.45
CA ILE A 83 3.96 -32.03 34.86
C ILE A 83 2.51 -31.57 35.06
N MET A 84 1.98 -30.74 34.16
CA MET A 84 0.58 -30.33 34.20
C MET A 84 -0.38 -31.54 34.10
N GLU A 85 -0.06 -32.52 33.25
CA GLU A 85 -0.81 -33.77 33.15
C GLU A 85 -0.78 -34.55 34.48
N ALA A 86 0.40 -34.74 35.06
CA ALA A 86 0.55 -35.48 36.32
C ALA A 86 -0.25 -34.83 37.46
N ILE A 87 -0.23 -33.50 37.57
CA ILE A 87 -0.99 -32.74 38.58
C ILE A 87 -2.49 -32.90 38.34
N THR A 88 -2.97 -32.69 37.11
CA THR A 88 -4.41 -32.78 36.77
C THR A 88 -4.93 -34.20 37.03
N CYS A 89 -4.14 -35.21 36.64
CA CYS A 89 -4.43 -36.61 36.84
C CYS A 89 -4.54 -36.95 38.33
N ARG A 90 -3.58 -36.50 39.15
CA ARG A 90 -3.62 -36.67 40.60
C ARG A 90 -4.85 -36.01 41.22
N GLN A 91 -5.16 -34.78 40.83
CA GLN A 91 -6.34 -34.05 41.33
C GLN A 91 -7.66 -34.76 40.99
N TYR A 92 -7.75 -35.37 39.81
CA TYR A 92 -8.90 -36.19 39.43
C TYR A 92 -9.05 -37.44 40.30
N PHE A 93 -7.97 -38.22 40.47
CA PHE A 93 -8.00 -39.45 41.27
C PHE A 93 -8.16 -39.21 42.77
N LEU A 94 -7.77 -38.04 43.30
CA LEU A 94 -8.09 -37.66 44.68
C LEU A 94 -9.59 -37.63 44.95
N VAL A 95 -10.42 -37.32 43.95
CA VAL A 95 -11.88 -37.27 44.07
C VAL A 95 -12.52 -38.58 43.59
N ALA A 96 -12.04 -39.15 42.49
CA ALA A 96 -12.65 -40.31 41.86
C ALA A 96 -12.32 -41.65 42.57
N ASP A 97 -11.04 -41.90 42.86
CA ASP A 97 -10.58 -43.12 43.53
C ASP A 97 -9.14 -42.92 44.09
N PRO A 98 -9.02 -42.58 45.39
CA PRO A 98 -7.73 -42.33 46.02
C PRO A 98 -6.78 -43.55 46.05
N THR A 99 -7.29 -44.77 45.87
CA THR A 99 -6.48 -46.00 45.93
C THR A 99 -5.52 -46.14 44.75
N LYS A 100 -5.76 -45.39 43.67
CA LYS A 100 -4.92 -45.38 42.45
C LYS A 100 -3.66 -44.52 42.58
N ILE A 101 -3.52 -43.78 43.67
CA ILE A 101 -2.35 -42.95 43.96
C ILE A 101 -1.29 -43.83 44.62
N GLY A 102 -0.10 -43.90 44.01
CA GLY A 102 1.02 -44.67 44.55
C GLY A 102 1.52 -44.13 45.90
N ALA A 103 2.33 -44.94 46.59
CA ALA A 103 2.94 -44.54 47.87
C ALA A 103 3.89 -43.33 47.74
N ASP A 104 4.39 -43.07 46.53
CA ASP A 104 5.17 -41.89 46.12
C ASP A 104 4.29 -40.64 45.85
N GLY A 105 2.97 -40.76 45.98
CA GLY A 105 2.01 -39.69 45.73
C GLY A 105 1.77 -39.41 44.24
N GLN A 106 2.28 -40.25 43.33
CA GLN A 106 2.14 -40.10 41.88
C GLN A 106 1.15 -41.11 41.31
N VAL A 107 0.57 -40.76 40.16
CA VAL A 107 -0.29 -41.66 39.37
C VAL A 107 0.49 -42.11 38.14
N PRO A 108 0.59 -43.42 37.87
CA PRO A 108 1.20 -43.95 36.65
C PRO A 108 0.64 -43.29 35.38
N GLU A 109 1.54 -42.90 34.46
CA GLU A 109 1.20 -42.12 33.27
C GLU A 109 0.11 -42.76 32.40
N ALA A 110 0.09 -44.09 32.31
CA ALA A 110 -0.88 -44.83 31.51
C ALA A 110 -2.32 -44.58 31.97
N MET A 111 -2.54 -44.31 33.26
CA MET A 111 -3.88 -44.03 33.82
C MET A 111 -4.32 -42.56 33.61
N CYS A 112 -3.41 -41.68 33.20
CA CYS A 112 -3.70 -40.26 33.01
C CYS A 112 -4.24 -39.90 31.63
N LYS A 113 -4.42 -40.88 30.73
CA LYS A 113 -4.90 -40.67 29.35
C LYS A 113 -6.42 -40.64 29.21
N ILE A 114 -7.15 -40.59 30.32
CA ILE A 114 -8.62 -40.46 30.33
C ILE A 114 -9.07 -39.11 29.75
N GLY A 115 -10.20 -39.12 29.05
CA GLY A 115 -10.71 -37.94 28.31
C GLY A 115 -10.88 -36.70 29.18
N GLU A 116 -11.38 -36.85 30.42
CA GLU A 116 -11.62 -35.73 31.35
C GLU A 116 -10.31 -35.03 31.77
N VAL A 117 -9.28 -35.80 32.15
CA VAL A 117 -7.96 -35.26 32.52
C VAL A 117 -7.31 -34.56 31.33
N GLN A 118 -7.41 -35.15 30.15
CA GLN A 118 -6.81 -34.60 28.93
C GLN A 118 -7.54 -33.35 28.43
N ALA A 119 -8.87 -33.30 28.60
CA ALA A 119 -9.66 -32.13 28.28
C ALA A 119 -9.37 -30.95 29.22
N GLU A 120 -9.20 -31.19 30.53
CA GLU A 120 -8.78 -30.16 31.48
C GLU A 120 -7.33 -29.70 31.21
N LEU A 121 -6.40 -30.63 30.92
CA LEU A 121 -5.04 -30.30 30.52
C LEU A 121 -5.01 -29.41 29.27
N ALA A 122 -5.81 -29.77 28.26
CA ALA A 122 -5.94 -28.98 27.04
C ALA A 122 -6.48 -27.57 27.35
N ALA A 123 -7.47 -27.47 28.25
CA ALA A 123 -8.01 -26.18 28.70
C ALA A 123 -6.91 -25.30 29.33
N VAL A 124 -6.21 -25.83 30.34
CA VAL A 124 -5.20 -25.08 31.08
C VAL A 124 -4.11 -24.58 30.13
N LYS A 125 -3.59 -25.45 29.26
CA LYS A 125 -2.57 -25.10 28.26
C LYS A 125 -3.07 -24.09 27.24
N GLY A 126 -4.27 -24.30 26.70
CA GLY A 126 -4.87 -23.43 25.69
C GLY A 126 -5.12 -22.01 26.20
N TYR A 127 -5.73 -21.87 27.38
CA TYR A 127 -5.97 -20.56 27.99
C TYR A 127 -4.69 -19.89 28.48
N HIS A 128 -3.71 -20.65 28.99
CA HIS A 128 -2.39 -20.10 29.30
C HIS A 128 -1.77 -19.44 28.07
N MET A 129 -1.76 -20.13 26.92
CA MET A 129 -1.26 -19.59 25.66
C MET A 129 -2.07 -18.39 25.15
N PHE A 130 -3.39 -18.37 25.38
CA PHE A 130 -4.24 -17.22 25.04
C PHE A 130 -3.83 -15.97 25.82
N PHE A 131 -3.72 -16.06 27.15
CA PHE A 131 -3.36 -14.93 27.99
C PHE A 131 -1.93 -14.44 27.72
N ASP A 132 -0.96 -15.37 27.66
CA ASP A 132 0.43 -15.06 27.32
C ASP A 132 0.55 -14.39 25.95
N GLY A 133 -0.04 -15.00 24.92
CA GLY A 133 0.03 -14.52 23.55
C GLY A 133 -0.62 -13.15 23.38
N THR A 134 -1.77 -12.93 24.03
CA THR A 134 -2.50 -11.65 23.97
C THR A 134 -1.71 -10.52 24.63
N LEU A 135 -1.22 -10.72 25.87
CA LEU A 135 -0.45 -9.70 26.57
C LEU A 135 0.88 -9.39 25.87
N CYS A 136 1.62 -10.41 25.43
CA CYS A 136 2.86 -10.21 24.68
C CYS A 136 2.63 -9.45 23.37
N ALA A 137 1.57 -9.76 22.62
CA ALA A 137 1.25 -9.07 21.37
C ALA A 137 0.85 -7.61 21.59
N LEU A 138 0.03 -7.33 22.60
CA LEU A 138 -0.39 -5.96 22.95
C LEU A 138 0.80 -5.10 23.38
N LEU A 139 1.75 -5.68 24.12
CA LEU A 139 2.91 -4.97 24.66
C LEU A 139 4.08 -4.87 23.67
N ALA A 140 4.09 -5.65 22.59
CA ALA A 140 5.15 -5.58 21.58
C ALA A 140 5.31 -4.18 20.95
N ILE A 141 4.20 -3.50 20.64
CA ILE A 141 4.22 -2.14 20.07
C ILE A 141 4.77 -1.09 21.05
N PRO A 142 4.22 -0.92 22.27
CA PRO A 142 4.72 0.09 23.20
C PRO A 142 6.18 -0.16 23.61
N TYR A 143 6.59 -1.43 23.79
CA TYR A 143 7.99 -1.75 24.08
C TYR A 143 8.90 -1.56 22.86
N GLY A 144 8.43 -1.81 21.63
CA GLY A 144 9.18 -1.46 20.42
C GLY A 144 9.44 0.05 20.31
N LEU A 145 8.41 0.87 20.53
CA LEU A 145 8.54 2.34 20.54
C LEU A 145 9.44 2.83 21.70
N LEU A 146 9.41 2.15 22.83
CA LEU A 146 10.30 2.44 23.96
C LEU A 146 11.75 2.14 23.60
N ALA A 147 12.02 1.05 22.85
CA ALA A 147 13.35 0.72 22.34
C ALA A 147 13.89 1.81 21.40
N ASP A 148 13.03 2.34 20.53
CA ASP A 148 13.41 3.44 19.63
C ASP A 148 13.73 4.73 20.40
N ARG A 149 13.04 5.01 21.51
CA ARG A 149 13.26 6.23 22.30
C ARG A 149 14.42 6.12 23.27
N ARG A 150 14.40 5.12 24.15
CA ARG A 150 15.30 4.98 25.30
C ARG A 150 16.57 4.17 24.98
N GLY A 151 16.64 3.56 23.80
CA GLY A 151 17.71 2.64 23.43
C GLY A 151 17.24 1.19 23.50
N ARG A 152 17.79 0.37 22.60
CA ARG A 152 17.40 -1.02 22.44
C ARG A 152 17.91 -1.86 23.61
N LYS A 153 19.13 -1.60 24.11
CA LYS A 153 19.69 -2.30 25.29
C LYS A 153 18.87 -2.01 26.53
N ALA A 154 18.58 -0.75 26.81
CA ALA A 154 17.85 -0.34 28.01
C ALA A 154 16.43 -0.93 28.06
N THR A 155 15.78 -1.03 26.91
CA THR A 155 14.43 -1.61 26.80
C THR A 155 14.46 -3.13 26.92
N LEU A 156 15.45 -3.79 26.30
CA LEU A 156 15.64 -5.24 26.43
C LEU A 156 16.03 -5.61 27.88
N ALA A 157 16.82 -4.81 28.58
CA ALA A 157 17.15 -5.04 29.99
C ALA A 157 15.91 -5.03 30.91
N LEU A 158 14.85 -4.31 30.53
CA LEU A 158 13.58 -4.30 31.26
C LEU A 158 12.83 -5.64 31.17
N SER A 159 13.21 -6.54 30.24
CA SER A 159 12.64 -7.89 30.17
C SER A 159 13.19 -8.85 31.21
N LEU A 160 14.41 -8.62 31.74
CA LEU A 160 15.04 -9.48 32.74
C LEU A 160 14.16 -9.73 33.98
N PRO A 161 13.61 -8.70 34.67
CA PRO A 161 12.71 -8.92 35.80
C PRO A 161 11.39 -9.60 35.38
N GLY A 162 10.87 -9.34 34.18
CA GLY A 162 9.67 -9.99 33.66
C GLY A 162 9.83 -11.50 33.51
N PHE A 163 10.94 -11.95 32.89
CA PHE A 163 11.28 -13.36 32.74
C PHE A 163 11.57 -14.04 34.08
N ALA A 164 12.26 -13.35 34.99
CA ALA A 164 12.54 -13.87 36.34
C ALA A 164 11.25 -14.10 37.12
N LEU A 165 10.35 -13.11 37.14
CA LEU A 165 9.05 -13.22 37.80
C LEU A 165 8.18 -14.32 37.18
N ASN A 166 8.15 -14.43 35.84
CA ASN A 166 7.42 -15.48 35.15
C ASN A 166 7.93 -16.88 35.55
N THR A 167 9.25 -17.05 35.58
CA THR A 167 9.92 -18.30 35.97
C THR A 167 9.56 -18.68 37.40
N VAL A 168 9.72 -17.74 38.35
CA VAL A 168 9.44 -17.97 39.78
C VAL A 168 7.96 -18.31 39.98
N LEU A 169 7.04 -17.55 39.38
CA LEU A 169 5.61 -17.77 39.54
C LEU A 169 5.17 -19.11 38.92
N THR A 170 5.66 -19.45 37.73
CA THR A 170 5.37 -20.74 37.08
C THR A 170 5.86 -21.91 37.92
N LEU A 171 7.12 -21.87 38.38
CA LEU A 171 7.66 -22.93 39.24
C LEU A 171 6.89 -23.03 40.57
N THR A 172 6.50 -21.90 41.15
CA THR A 172 5.72 -21.88 42.40
C THR A 172 4.36 -22.56 42.23
N VAL A 173 3.62 -22.24 41.16
CA VAL A 173 2.31 -22.84 40.89
C VAL A 173 2.42 -24.34 40.61
N LEU A 174 3.42 -24.77 39.82
CA LEU A 174 3.62 -26.18 39.51
C LEU A 174 4.09 -26.98 40.74
N TRP A 175 5.01 -26.43 41.54
CA TRP A 175 5.58 -27.09 42.71
C TRP A 175 4.57 -27.20 43.86
N PHE A 176 3.87 -26.10 44.17
CA PHE A 176 2.84 -26.04 45.22
C PHE A 176 1.44 -26.29 44.68
N SER A 177 1.30 -27.29 43.79
CA SER A 177 0.03 -27.67 43.16
C SER A 177 -1.01 -28.27 44.13
N ASN A 178 -0.61 -28.58 45.37
CA ASN A 178 -1.54 -28.95 46.44
C ASN A 178 -2.26 -27.71 47.04
N ILE A 179 -1.66 -26.52 46.91
CA ILE A 179 -2.17 -25.27 47.50
C ILE A 179 -2.84 -24.42 46.42
N PHE A 180 -2.16 -24.27 45.27
CA PHE A 180 -2.66 -23.45 44.16
C PHE A 180 -3.32 -24.31 43.08
N PRO A 181 -4.48 -23.89 42.54
CA PRO A 181 -5.08 -24.57 41.39
C PRO A 181 -4.21 -24.37 40.14
N LEU A 182 -4.14 -25.36 39.25
CA LEU A 182 -3.39 -25.27 37.98
C LEU A 182 -3.77 -24.06 37.13
N ARG A 183 -5.05 -23.64 37.17
CA ARG A 183 -5.55 -22.44 36.47
C ARG A 183 -4.89 -21.14 36.95
N ALA A 184 -4.23 -21.13 38.12
CA ALA A 184 -3.43 -19.99 38.56
C ALA A 184 -2.24 -19.69 37.64
N LEU A 185 -1.83 -20.64 36.78
CA LEU A 185 -0.86 -20.39 35.72
C LEU A 185 -1.31 -19.27 34.78
N TRP A 186 -2.60 -18.99 34.61
CA TRP A 186 -3.04 -17.88 33.75
C TRP A 186 -2.58 -16.51 34.23
N PHE A 187 -2.29 -16.36 35.53
CA PHE A 187 -1.76 -15.12 36.09
C PHE A 187 -0.28 -14.90 35.79
N THR A 188 0.47 -15.92 35.33
CA THR A 188 1.86 -15.74 34.89
C THR A 188 1.95 -14.77 33.71
N ALA A 189 0.92 -14.69 32.88
CA ALA A 189 0.87 -13.75 31.77
C ALA A 189 0.98 -12.28 32.22
N LEU A 190 0.53 -11.93 33.43
CA LEU A 190 0.61 -10.57 33.96
C LEU A 190 2.06 -10.13 34.20
N THR A 191 3.01 -11.05 34.38
CA THR A 191 4.42 -10.69 34.53
C THR A 191 4.97 -10.07 33.24
N TRP A 192 4.36 -10.33 32.08
CA TRP A 192 4.76 -9.73 30.81
C TRP A 192 4.45 -8.24 30.70
N LEU A 193 3.59 -7.69 31.58
CA LEU A 193 3.44 -6.23 31.76
C LEU A 193 4.80 -5.57 32.06
N ILE A 194 5.72 -6.32 32.66
CA ILE A 194 7.09 -5.92 32.90
C ILE A 194 7.95 -6.52 31.77
N GLY A 195 8.38 -5.68 30.84
CA GLY A 195 9.35 -6.05 29.81
C GLY A 195 8.77 -6.57 28.50
N GLY A 196 7.44 -6.60 28.34
CA GLY A 196 6.75 -6.90 27.08
C GLY A 196 6.76 -8.38 26.64
N GLY A 197 7.43 -9.23 27.42
CA GLY A 197 7.51 -10.68 27.20
C GLY A 197 8.36 -11.12 26.01
N PRO A 198 8.32 -12.43 25.67
CA PRO A 198 9.20 -13.00 24.66
C PRO A 198 9.02 -12.38 23.27
N VAL A 199 7.79 -12.01 22.90
CA VAL A 199 7.49 -11.40 21.59
C VAL A 199 8.19 -10.06 21.41
N ALA A 200 8.11 -9.18 22.41
CA ALA A 200 8.79 -7.88 22.38
C ALA A 200 10.32 -8.06 22.40
N ALA A 201 10.82 -8.96 23.24
CA ALA A 201 12.25 -9.26 23.34
C ALA A 201 12.80 -9.76 21.99
N PHE A 202 12.16 -10.76 21.37
CA PHE A 202 12.57 -11.26 20.06
C PHE A 202 12.53 -10.17 19.00
N ALA A 203 11.48 -9.33 18.94
CA ALA A 203 11.40 -8.25 17.97
C ALA A 203 12.59 -7.28 18.11
N ILE A 204 12.91 -6.84 19.33
CA ILE A 204 14.04 -5.95 19.60
C ILE A 204 15.36 -6.64 19.22
N ILE A 205 15.54 -7.91 19.55
CA ILE A 205 16.75 -8.66 19.21
C ILE A 205 16.93 -8.81 17.68
N TRP A 206 15.85 -9.11 16.96
CA TRP A 206 15.86 -9.15 15.49
C TRP A 206 16.19 -7.79 14.89
N THR A 207 15.72 -6.68 15.47
CA THR A 207 16.12 -5.34 15.04
C THR A 207 17.61 -5.09 15.32
N MET A 208 18.11 -5.41 16.52
CA MET A 208 19.53 -5.30 16.88
C MET A 208 20.41 -6.10 15.91
N MET A 209 19.96 -7.27 15.48
CA MET A 209 20.70 -8.08 14.52
C MET A 209 20.76 -7.39 13.15
N ALA A 210 19.65 -6.83 12.69
CA ALA A 210 19.58 -6.09 11.42
C ALA A 210 20.44 -4.82 11.43
N ASP A 211 20.60 -4.16 12.58
CA ASP A 211 21.46 -2.96 12.69
C ASP A 211 22.95 -3.27 12.56
N VAL A 212 23.36 -4.47 12.96
CA VAL A 212 24.77 -4.88 13.00
C VAL A 212 25.17 -5.74 11.79
N THR A 213 24.19 -6.11 10.95
CA THR A 213 24.47 -6.75 9.67
C THR A 213 24.47 -5.74 8.53
N ASN A 214 25.56 -5.73 7.76
CA ASN A 214 25.66 -4.97 6.53
C ASN A 214 24.61 -5.45 5.51
N GLU A 215 24.09 -4.55 4.69
CA GLU A 215 23.01 -4.86 3.73
C GLU A 215 23.39 -5.99 2.74
N SER A 216 24.67 -6.11 2.38
CA SER A 216 25.20 -7.15 1.48
C SER A 216 25.28 -8.54 2.10
N GLU A 217 25.57 -8.65 3.40
CA GLU A 217 25.80 -9.93 4.10
C GLU A 217 24.57 -10.42 4.89
N ARG A 218 23.59 -9.54 5.12
CA ARG A 218 22.42 -9.79 5.98
C ARG A 218 21.65 -11.05 5.61
N ALA A 219 21.41 -11.28 4.33
CA ALA A 219 20.65 -12.44 3.86
C ALA A 219 21.37 -13.77 4.16
N GLY A 220 22.69 -13.82 3.96
CA GLY A 220 23.50 -15.01 4.23
C GLY A 220 23.56 -15.35 5.72
N ILE A 221 23.76 -14.34 6.57
CA ILE A 221 23.82 -14.51 8.03
C ILE A 221 22.46 -14.95 8.59
N PHE A 222 21.34 -14.37 8.12
CA PHE A 222 20.01 -14.79 8.55
C PHE A 222 19.68 -16.22 8.15
N PHE A 223 20.13 -16.63 6.95
CA PHE A 223 19.96 -18.00 6.48
C PHE A 223 20.76 -19.01 7.31
N GLN A 224 22.04 -18.72 7.59
CA GLN A 224 22.88 -19.55 8.46
C GLN A 224 22.28 -19.67 9.85
N PHE A 225 21.84 -18.54 10.43
CA PHE A 225 21.20 -18.52 11.75
C PHE A 225 19.95 -19.41 11.79
N ALA A 226 19.08 -19.33 10.78
CA ALA A 226 17.88 -20.16 10.71
C ALA A 226 18.19 -21.67 10.69
N ILE A 227 19.25 -22.09 10.02
CA ILE A 227 19.69 -23.51 10.00
C ILE A 227 20.19 -23.94 11.38
N VAL A 228 21.04 -23.11 12.01
CA VAL A 228 21.59 -23.39 13.34
C VAL A 228 20.47 -23.47 14.39
N SER A 229 19.51 -22.54 14.34
CA SER A 229 18.32 -22.52 15.19
C SER A 229 17.49 -23.80 15.04
N MET A 230 17.16 -24.21 13.80
CA MET A 230 16.42 -25.46 13.57
C MET A 230 17.18 -26.72 14.05
N GLY A 231 18.51 -26.74 13.91
CA GLY A 231 19.34 -27.83 14.43
C GLY A 231 19.39 -27.85 15.96
N ALA A 232 19.48 -26.67 16.59
CA ALA A 232 19.44 -26.51 18.03
C ALA A 232 18.09 -26.93 18.61
N ASP A 233 16.97 -26.56 17.98
CA ASP A 233 15.62 -26.98 18.36
C ASP A 233 15.48 -28.52 18.35
N PHE A 234 15.98 -29.18 17.31
CA PHE A 234 15.97 -30.64 17.22
C PHE A 234 16.79 -31.28 18.34
N ALA A 235 18.04 -30.83 18.54
CA ALA A 235 18.94 -31.40 19.54
C ALA A 235 18.42 -31.19 20.97
N SER A 236 17.98 -29.96 21.27
CA SER A 236 17.44 -29.58 22.58
C SER A 236 16.14 -30.30 22.92
N SER A 237 15.18 -30.36 21.99
CA SER A 237 13.91 -31.06 22.20
C SER A 237 14.11 -32.57 22.35
N SER A 238 15.03 -33.16 21.58
CA SER A 238 15.38 -34.58 21.68
C SER A 238 16.02 -34.91 23.03
N PHE A 239 16.97 -34.07 23.47
CA PHE A 239 17.64 -34.26 24.75
C PHE A 239 16.70 -34.00 25.94
N SER A 240 15.85 -32.96 25.87
CA SER A 240 14.78 -32.72 26.85
C SER A 240 13.84 -33.93 26.96
N SER A 241 13.47 -34.52 25.81
CA SER A 241 12.65 -35.71 25.77
C SER A 241 13.29 -36.93 26.43
N TYR A 242 14.59 -37.11 26.29
CA TYR A 242 15.35 -38.15 26.98
C TYR A 242 15.36 -37.93 28.50
N LEU A 243 15.70 -36.71 28.94
CA LEU A 243 15.71 -36.35 30.36
C LEU A 243 14.33 -36.50 31.01
N MET A 244 13.26 -36.25 30.27
CA MET A 244 11.88 -36.41 30.74
C MET A 244 11.54 -37.87 31.09
N THR A 245 12.22 -38.85 30.52
CA THR A 245 12.05 -40.27 30.90
C THR A 245 12.60 -40.58 32.29
N LEU A 246 13.59 -39.81 32.76
CA LEU A 246 14.17 -39.93 34.09
C LEU A 246 13.32 -39.17 35.11
N ASN A 247 13.17 -37.86 34.90
CA ASN A 247 12.34 -36.99 35.73
C ASN A 247 12.00 -35.71 34.94
N PRO A 248 10.71 -35.36 34.76
CA PRO A 248 10.31 -34.18 33.99
C PRO A 248 10.73 -32.84 34.63
N TRP A 249 11.03 -32.80 35.92
CA TRP A 249 11.51 -31.58 36.59
C TRP A 249 12.93 -31.19 36.19
N ILE A 250 13.79 -32.17 35.85
CA ILE A 250 15.18 -31.93 35.45
C ILE A 250 15.23 -31.06 34.17
N PRO A 251 14.62 -31.47 33.03
CA PRO A 251 14.64 -30.65 31.83
C PRO A 251 13.87 -29.33 32.00
N LEU A 252 12.84 -29.28 32.85
CA LEU A 252 12.12 -28.03 33.15
C LEU A 252 13.04 -26.98 33.82
N VAL A 253 13.75 -27.38 34.89
CA VAL A 253 14.67 -26.48 35.60
C VAL A 253 15.85 -26.10 34.70
N ILE A 254 16.41 -27.06 33.96
CA ILE A 254 17.45 -26.77 32.96
C ILE A 254 16.95 -25.73 31.96
N GLY A 255 15.75 -25.91 31.39
CA GLY A 255 15.14 -24.96 30.45
C GLY A 255 15.07 -23.54 31.02
N PHE A 256 14.51 -23.38 32.23
CA PHE A 256 14.44 -22.07 32.88
C PHE A 256 15.81 -21.47 33.19
N THR A 257 16.79 -22.28 33.62
CA THR A 257 18.15 -21.78 33.88
C THR A 257 18.84 -21.33 32.60
N ILE A 258 18.64 -22.04 31.48
CA ILE A 258 19.17 -21.64 30.17
C ILE A 258 18.51 -20.35 29.70
N VAL A 259 17.17 -20.21 29.81
CA VAL A 259 16.47 -18.97 29.45
C VAL A 259 16.99 -17.80 30.29
N MET A 260 17.07 -17.96 31.61
CA MET A 260 17.56 -16.90 32.50
C MET A 260 19.03 -16.55 32.23
N GLY A 261 19.89 -17.55 31.97
CA GLY A 261 21.27 -17.33 31.57
C GLY A 261 21.38 -16.58 30.24
N GLY A 262 20.58 -16.97 29.24
CA GLY A 262 20.49 -16.31 27.94
C GLY A 262 20.06 -14.86 28.06
N VAL A 263 18.96 -14.58 28.77
CA VAL A 263 18.47 -13.21 29.01
C VAL A 263 19.48 -12.39 29.82
N THR A 264 20.26 -12.99 30.72
CA THR A 264 21.31 -12.26 31.47
C THR A 264 22.44 -11.76 30.56
N LEU A 265 22.69 -12.39 29.41
CA LEU A 265 23.67 -11.93 28.41
C LEU A 265 23.36 -10.52 27.86
N ILE A 266 22.13 -10.01 28.02
CA ILE A 266 21.76 -8.64 27.67
C ILE A 266 22.66 -7.61 28.36
N LEU A 267 23.13 -7.89 29.57
CA LEU A 267 24.00 -6.97 30.32
C LEU A 267 25.34 -6.74 29.60
N LEU A 268 25.80 -7.75 28.85
CA LEU A 268 27.03 -7.72 28.06
C LEU A 268 26.87 -7.03 26.70
N LEU A 269 25.63 -6.84 26.22
CA LEU A 269 25.39 -6.17 24.95
C LEU A 269 25.66 -4.66 25.08
N PRO A 270 26.44 -4.03 24.18
CA PRO A 270 26.49 -2.58 24.02
C PRO A 270 25.22 -2.04 23.35
N GLU A 271 24.98 -0.73 23.46
CA GLU A 271 23.83 -0.07 22.84
C GLU A 271 24.03 0.06 21.32
N THR A 272 23.04 -0.34 20.52
CA THR A 272 23.15 -0.37 19.04
C THR A 272 22.47 0.82 18.35
N LYS A 273 21.67 1.61 19.07
CA LYS A 273 20.91 2.74 18.49
C LYS A 273 21.78 3.76 17.75
N HIS A 274 23.08 3.87 18.06
CA HIS A 274 24.01 4.83 17.46
C HIS A 274 25.09 4.22 16.56
N ALA A 275 24.99 2.93 16.22
CA ALA A 275 26.03 2.22 15.44
C ALA A 275 26.05 2.62 13.95
N VAL A 276 24.93 3.12 13.41
CA VAL A 276 24.86 3.74 12.10
C VAL A 276 24.65 5.24 12.34
N PRO A 277 25.55 6.14 11.89
CA PRO A 277 25.28 7.56 11.95
C PRO A 277 23.99 7.80 11.15
N ASP A 278 23.02 8.51 11.76
CA ASP A 278 21.87 9.01 11.03
C ASP A 278 22.40 9.61 9.73
N LYS A 279 22.07 9.00 8.59
CA LYS A 279 22.18 9.69 7.31
C LYS A 279 21.41 10.99 7.58
N PRO A 280 22.05 12.19 7.54
CA PRO A 280 21.30 13.42 7.73
C PRO A 280 20.15 13.28 6.77
N ALA A 281 18.93 13.29 7.33
CA ALA A 281 17.73 13.05 6.55
C ALA A 281 17.92 13.87 5.29
N ARG A 282 18.15 13.22 4.16
CA ARG A 282 18.03 13.90 2.88
C ARG A 282 16.62 14.39 2.99
N MET A 283 16.45 15.69 3.19
CA MET A 283 15.15 16.33 3.12
C MET A 283 14.61 15.79 1.81
N ALA A 284 13.69 14.84 1.90
CA ALA A 284 12.74 14.65 0.83
C ALA A 284 12.26 16.07 0.56
N PRO A 285 12.33 16.57 -0.68
CA PRO A 285 11.85 17.90 -0.96
C PRO A 285 10.44 17.94 -0.37
N VAL A 286 10.26 18.77 0.65
CA VAL A 286 8.97 19.01 1.25
C VAL A 286 8.09 19.36 0.07
N GLU A 287 7.19 18.45 -0.31
CA GLU A 287 6.24 18.75 -1.35
C GLU A 287 5.50 19.99 -0.88
N LEU A 288 5.43 20.96 -1.78
CA LEU A 288 4.82 22.28 -1.62
C LEU A 288 3.27 22.16 -1.56
N SER A 289 2.75 21.16 -0.87
CA SER A 289 1.34 20.80 -0.78
C SER A 289 0.74 20.98 0.62
N ASP A 290 1.57 21.23 1.65
CA ASP A 290 1.13 21.46 3.04
C ASP A 290 1.27 22.93 3.52
N LEU A 291 1.48 23.90 2.63
CA LEU A 291 1.44 25.34 2.94
C LEU A 291 0.42 26.09 2.07
N THR A 292 -0.87 25.83 2.28
CA THR A 292 -1.93 26.80 1.91
C THR A 292 -3.06 26.74 2.93
N ASP A 293 -2.82 27.25 4.12
CA ASP A 293 -3.76 28.14 4.79
C ASP A 293 -2.99 28.80 5.92
N GLU A 294 -2.40 29.98 5.67
CA GLU A 294 -2.33 31.08 6.64
C GLU A 294 -2.01 32.38 5.89
N THR A 295 -2.76 33.39 6.28
CA THR A 295 -2.76 34.80 5.92
C THR A 295 -1.36 35.44 5.87
N GLU A 296 -1.19 36.40 4.95
CA GLU A 296 0.03 37.17 4.68
C GLU A 296 0.78 37.68 5.93
N PRO A 297 2.13 37.61 5.97
CA PRO A 297 2.95 38.45 6.84
C PRO A 297 3.46 39.70 6.09
N LYS A 298 3.25 40.88 6.69
CA LYS A 298 3.90 42.15 6.31
C LYS A 298 5.42 42.12 6.59
N PRO A 299 6.23 42.92 5.87
CA PRO A 299 7.68 42.77 5.83
C PRO A 299 8.36 43.40 7.06
N TYR A 300 9.33 42.69 7.65
CA TYR A 300 10.24 43.26 8.64
C TYR A 300 11.60 43.53 7.99
N ILE A 301 12.04 44.78 8.12
CA ILE A 301 13.35 45.28 7.72
C ILE A 301 14.38 44.87 8.77
N HIS A 302 15.54 44.40 8.30
CA HIS A 302 16.74 44.17 9.09
C HIS A 302 17.20 45.44 9.81
N GLN A 303 17.58 45.33 11.08
CA GLN A 303 18.66 46.16 11.60
C GLN A 303 19.47 45.45 12.67
N ALA A 304 20.79 45.57 12.52
CA ALA A 304 21.82 44.98 13.34
C ALA A 304 22.31 45.96 14.42
N ASN A 305 22.92 45.34 15.44
CA ASN A 305 23.91 45.86 16.38
C ASN A 305 23.48 46.61 17.66
N GLN A 306 23.91 45.98 18.75
CA GLN A 306 24.29 46.45 20.09
C GLN A 306 24.60 47.94 20.24
N SER A 307 24.08 48.56 21.30
CA SER A 307 24.85 49.23 22.38
C SER A 307 23.91 49.92 23.39
N GLU A 308 24.49 50.34 24.51
CA GLU A 308 23.95 50.68 25.83
C GLU A 308 23.09 51.97 25.94
N SER A 309 22.46 52.12 27.12
CA SER A 309 22.28 53.38 27.90
C SER A 309 21.01 54.26 27.74
N TYR A 310 20.24 54.29 28.84
CA TYR A 310 19.48 55.38 29.52
C TYR A 310 18.48 56.36 28.82
N HIS A 311 17.35 56.53 29.55
CA HIS A 311 16.49 57.71 29.83
C HIS A 311 15.32 58.19 28.94
N ASP A 312 14.18 58.30 29.64
CA ASP A 312 13.06 59.27 29.66
C ASP A 312 12.17 59.55 28.43
N GLU A 313 10.88 59.31 28.62
CA GLU A 313 9.75 59.80 27.83
C GLU A 313 9.35 61.24 28.21
N ALA A 314 8.85 61.99 27.22
CA ALA A 314 7.89 63.07 27.41
C ALA A 314 6.91 63.14 26.22
N ASP A 315 5.65 62.82 26.53
CA ASP A 315 4.35 63.32 26.04
C ASP A 315 4.16 63.88 24.61
N VAL A 316 3.03 63.53 23.98
CA VAL A 316 1.81 64.40 23.86
C VAL A 316 0.84 63.88 22.77
N ASN A 317 -0.36 63.53 23.24
CA ASN A 317 -1.74 63.65 22.70
C ASN A 317 -2.17 63.20 21.28
N GLY A 318 -3.32 62.53 21.27
CA GLY A 318 -4.42 62.85 20.33
C GLY A 318 -5.49 61.78 20.12
N ASP A 319 -6.54 61.78 20.98
CA ASP A 319 -7.99 61.57 20.70
C ASP A 319 -8.45 60.35 19.85
N ARG A 320 -9.46 59.50 20.16
CA ARG A 320 -10.63 59.41 21.08
C ARG A 320 -11.09 57.93 21.03
N ALA A 321 -11.25 57.22 22.14
CA ALA A 321 -12.48 57.02 22.92
C ALA A 321 -13.66 56.27 22.22
N ASN A 322 -13.91 55.05 22.73
CA ASN A 322 -15.19 54.35 22.96
C ASN A 322 -15.78 53.38 21.90
N GLU A 323 -15.48 52.08 22.06
CA GLU A 323 -16.44 50.95 21.96
C GLU A 323 -15.93 49.76 22.83
N PRO A 324 -16.82 48.93 23.42
CA PRO A 324 -16.54 48.20 24.68
C PRO A 324 -15.76 46.89 24.49
N PRO A 325 -15.05 46.38 25.53
CA PRO A 325 -14.42 45.07 25.48
C PRO A 325 -15.47 43.98 25.71
N SER A 326 -16.02 43.40 24.63
CA SER A 326 -16.72 42.11 24.74
C SER A 326 -15.67 41.01 24.89
N TRP A 327 -15.38 40.62 26.13
CA TRP A 327 -14.65 39.39 26.42
C TRP A 327 -15.52 38.17 26.07
N SER A 328 -15.62 37.83 24.78
CA SER A 328 -16.04 36.50 24.39
C SER A 328 -14.82 35.57 24.46
N ILE A 329 -14.73 34.87 25.58
CA ILE A 329 -13.87 33.70 25.79
C ILE A 329 -13.96 32.81 24.54
N PRO A 330 -12.84 32.37 23.91
CA PRO A 330 -12.92 31.31 22.92
C PRO A 330 -13.40 30.07 23.65
N SER A 331 -14.67 29.70 23.43
CA SER A 331 -15.15 28.40 23.86
C SER A 331 -14.24 27.36 23.22
N TYR A 332 -13.44 26.68 24.05
CA TYR A 332 -12.81 25.42 23.68
C TYR A 332 -13.95 24.47 23.29
N SER A 333 -14.24 24.41 21.99
CA SER A 333 -15.10 23.40 21.43
C SER A 333 -14.46 22.06 21.80
N HIS A 334 -15.11 21.33 22.71
CA HIS A 334 -14.81 19.93 22.96
C HIS A 334 -15.00 19.18 21.64
N GLN A 335 -13.93 19.08 20.85
CA GLN A 335 -13.90 18.16 19.72
C GLN A 335 -14.18 16.77 20.30
N SER A 336 -15.30 16.19 19.88
CA SER A 336 -15.78 14.92 20.40
C SER A 336 -14.68 13.85 20.30
N LEU A 337 -14.62 12.94 21.28
CA LEU A 337 -13.72 11.79 21.21
C LEU A 337 -13.87 11.03 19.89
N LEU A 338 -15.08 11.04 19.32
CA LEU A 338 -15.40 10.49 18.00
C LEU A 338 -14.72 11.25 16.85
N ALA A 339 -14.60 12.57 16.90
CA ALA A 339 -13.87 13.36 15.90
C ALA A 339 -12.36 13.11 15.97
N LYS A 340 -11.78 13.02 17.18
CA LYS A 340 -10.37 12.65 17.39
C LYS A 340 -10.10 11.21 16.95
N PHE A 341 -10.98 10.28 17.30
CA PHE A 341 -10.88 8.88 16.87
C PHE A 341 -11.02 8.75 15.35
N ARG A 342 -11.92 9.51 14.72
CA ARG A 342 -12.11 9.54 13.26
C ARG A 342 -10.91 10.17 12.53
N ALA A 343 -10.32 11.22 13.07
CA ALA A 343 -9.10 11.83 12.54
C ALA A 343 -7.91 10.86 12.66
N ASN A 344 -7.72 10.24 13.82
CA ASN A 344 -6.68 9.24 14.06
C ASN A 344 -6.88 7.99 13.18
N TYR A 345 -8.11 7.48 13.07
CA TYR A 345 -8.45 6.38 12.17
C TYR A 345 -8.06 6.71 10.73
N ARG A 346 -8.38 7.92 10.26
CA ARG A 346 -8.06 8.35 8.89
C ARG A 346 -6.56 8.54 8.67
N PHE A 347 -5.80 8.89 9.70
CA PHE A 347 -4.35 9.04 9.62
C PHE A 347 -3.63 7.68 9.61
N TYR A 348 -4.00 6.77 10.53
CA TYR A 348 -3.33 5.48 10.68
C TYR A 348 -3.78 4.41 9.69
N LEU A 349 -5.07 4.36 9.30
CA LEU A 349 -5.59 3.28 8.43
C LEU A 349 -5.59 3.63 6.95
N LYS A 350 -5.66 4.91 6.57
CA LYS A 350 -5.62 5.34 5.15
C LYS A 350 -4.39 4.78 4.39
N PRO A 351 -3.19 4.72 4.99
CA PRO A 351 -2.02 4.10 4.35
C PRO A 351 -2.10 2.57 4.15
N TYR A 352 -3.01 1.86 4.83
CA TYR A 352 -3.23 0.41 4.69
C TYR A 352 -4.40 0.06 3.75
N ILE A 353 -5.12 1.04 3.23
CA ILE A 353 -6.29 0.83 2.36
C ILE A 353 -5.90 0.07 1.07
N PHE A 354 -4.66 0.20 0.59
CA PHE A 354 -4.20 -0.54 -0.59
C PHE A 354 -4.33 -2.06 -0.42
N ILE A 355 -4.13 -2.57 0.81
CA ILE A 355 -4.23 -3.99 1.16
C ILE A 355 -5.66 -4.49 0.93
N LEU A 356 -6.65 -3.70 1.34
CA LEU A 356 -8.07 -4.02 1.18
C LEU A 356 -8.56 -3.84 -0.25
N ASN A 357 -7.93 -2.93 -1.02
CA ASN A 357 -8.28 -2.69 -2.43
C ASN A 357 -7.75 -3.78 -3.37
N ARG A 358 -6.60 -4.39 -3.06
CA ARG A 358 -5.99 -5.45 -3.88
C ARG A 358 -6.48 -6.83 -3.41
N LYS A 359 -7.54 -7.35 -4.05
CA LYS A 359 -8.06 -8.73 -3.86
C LYS A 359 -6.98 -9.83 -3.74
N PRO A 360 -5.92 -9.87 -4.58
CA PRO A 360 -4.92 -10.92 -4.48
C PRO A 360 -4.05 -10.80 -3.22
N VAL A 361 -3.78 -9.57 -2.76
CA VAL A 361 -3.08 -9.33 -1.49
C VAL A 361 -3.94 -9.81 -0.34
N LEU A 362 -5.24 -9.49 -0.33
CA LEU A 362 -6.18 -9.94 0.70
C LEU A 362 -6.26 -11.48 0.78
N LEU A 363 -6.30 -12.17 -0.37
CA LEU A 363 -6.32 -13.64 -0.44
C LEU A 363 -5.02 -14.26 0.12
N LEU A 364 -3.86 -13.68 -0.16
CA LEU A 364 -2.61 -14.17 0.43
C LEU A 364 -2.51 -13.85 1.93
N LEU A 365 -3.11 -12.75 2.38
CA LEU A 365 -3.24 -12.45 3.81
C LEU A 365 -4.11 -13.45 4.57
N THR A 366 -5.22 -13.91 3.99
CA THR A 366 -6.01 -14.99 4.61
C THR A 366 -5.24 -16.31 4.66
N ALA A 367 -4.37 -16.57 3.68
CA ALA A 367 -3.48 -17.73 3.71
C ALA A 367 -2.48 -17.69 4.88
N PHE A 368 -1.93 -16.51 5.21
CA PHE A 368 -1.09 -16.33 6.41
C PHE A 368 -1.87 -16.57 7.71
N LEU A 369 -3.10 -16.06 7.78
CA LEU A 369 -3.98 -16.27 8.94
C LEU A 369 -4.22 -17.77 9.18
N VAL A 370 -4.64 -18.49 8.14
CA VAL A 370 -4.95 -19.93 8.22
C VAL A 370 -3.70 -20.75 8.54
N TYR A 371 -2.55 -20.42 7.95
CA TYR A 371 -1.29 -21.10 8.27
C TYR A 371 -0.94 -20.96 9.76
N ARG A 372 -1.03 -19.76 10.33
CA ARG A 372 -0.76 -19.55 11.77
C ARG A 372 -1.81 -20.20 12.65
N LEU A 373 -3.09 -20.08 12.29
CA LEU A 373 -4.18 -20.74 12.98
C LEU A 373 -3.96 -22.26 13.06
N SER A 374 -3.59 -22.88 11.95
CA SER A 374 -3.29 -24.31 11.89
C SER A 374 -2.04 -24.68 12.68
N ARG A 375 -1.00 -23.84 12.69
CA ARG A 375 0.19 -24.10 13.51
C ARG A 375 -0.14 -24.21 15.01
N GLY A 376 -1.23 -23.61 15.48
CA GLY A 376 -1.70 -23.78 16.85
C GLY A 376 -2.05 -25.23 17.23
N SER A 377 -2.47 -26.08 16.28
CA SER A 377 -2.67 -27.52 16.57
C SER A 377 -1.38 -28.28 16.80
N SER A 378 -0.25 -27.78 16.31
CA SER A 378 1.06 -28.42 16.54
C SER A 378 1.45 -28.40 18.03
N TRP A 379 0.99 -27.42 18.81
CA TRP A 379 1.23 -27.35 20.26
C TRP A 379 0.58 -28.47 21.06
N PHE A 380 -0.50 -29.05 20.54
CA PHE A 380 -1.19 -30.19 21.15
C PHE A 380 -0.73 -31.53 20.57
N LEU A 381 0.21 -31.55 19.62
CA LEU A 381 0.58 -32.75 18.89
C LEU A 381 1.18 -33.85 19.78
N ALA A 382 2.06 -33.48 20.72
CA ALA A 382 2.62 -34.46 21.67
C ALA A 382 1.52 -35.05 22.58
N GLN A 383 0.59 -34.21 23.05
CA GLN A 383 -0.57 -34.66 23.84
C GLN A 383 -1.49 -35.58 23.02
N TYR A 384 -1.76 -35.23 21.76
CA TYR A 384 -2.57 -36.04 20.85
C TYR A 384 -1.96 -37.42 20.60
N ILE A 385 -0.66 -37.49 20.30
CA ILE A 385 0.04 -38.76 20.06
C ILE A 385 -0.02 -39.63 21.33
N SER A 386 0.22 -39.03 22.49
CA SER A 386 0.21 -39.73 23.76
C SER A 386 -1.18 -40.26 24.14
N THR A 387 -2.23 -39.47 23.93
CA THR A 387 -3.62 -39.87 24.23
C THR A 387 -4.17 -40.88 23.24
N ARG A 388 -3.90 -40.72 21.95
CA ARG A 388 -4.46 -41.59 20.90
C ARG A 388 -3.78 -42.95 20.81
N TYR A 389 -2.45 -43.00 20.95
CA TYR A 389 -1.66 -44.23 20.77
C TYR A 389 -1.12 -44.81 22.07
N ALA A 390 -1.52 -44.26 23.22
CA ALA A 390 -1.03 -44.65 24.55
C ALA A 390 0.51 -44.62 24.68
N TRP A 391 1.17 -43.77 23.89
CA TRP A 391 2.61 -43.53 24.00
C TRP A 391 2.90 -42.63 25.19
N THR A 392 4.09 -42.78 25.76
CA THR A 392 4.55 -41.84 26.79
C THR A 392 4.71 -40.45 26.19
N LEU A 393 4.48 -39.40 26.99
CA LEU A 393 4.63 -38.03 26.54
C LEU A 393 6.07 -37.74 26.08
N ALA A 394 7.05 -38.47 26.62
CA ALA A 394 8.44 -38.44 26.19
C ALA A 394 8.59 -38.95 24.76
N GLN A 395 8.15 -40.18 24.48
CA GLN A 395 8.23 -40.71 23.12
C GLN A 395 7.48 -39.83 22.10
N ALA A 396 6.33 -39.28 22.49
CA ALA A 396 5.57 -38.34 21.67
C ALA A 396 6.34 -37.04 21.40
N ASN A 397 6.95 -36.43 22.42
CA ASN A 397 7.74 -35.21 22.29
C ASN A 397 8.97 -35.44 21.39
N PHE A 398 9.66 -36.57 21.54
CA PHE A 398 10.77 -36.95 20.66
C PHE A 398 10.33 -37.05 19.20
N LEU A 399 9.18 -37.68 18.92
CA LEU A 399 8.67 -37.79 17.55
C LEU A 399 8.34 -36.42 16.93
N VAL A 400 7.78 -35.49 17.71
CA VAL A 400 7.52 -34.12 17.26
C VAL A 400 8.83 -33.36 17.00
N ALA A 401 9.84 -33.57 17.84
CA ALA A 401 11.17 -32.96 17.69
C ALA A 401 11.84 -33.32 16.36
N CYS A 402 11.58 -34.51 15.79
CA CYS A 402 12.17 -34.96 14.52
C CYS A 402 11.74 -34.15 13.28
N ARG A 403 10.78 -33.22 13.39
CA ARG A 403 10.28 -32.43 12.25
C ARG A 403 11.36 -31.70 11.43
N PRO A 404 12.36 -31.02 12.03
CA PRO A 404 13.42 -30.33 11.29
C PRO A 404 14.27 -31.26 10.42
N ILE A 405 14.35 -32.56 10.72
CA ILE A 405 15.08 -33.56 9.90
C ILE A 405 14.56 -33.57 8.46
N VAL A 406 13.26 -33.35 8.27
CA VAL A 406 12.64 -33.28 6.92
C VAL A 406 12.70 -31.86 6.36
N SER A 407 12.45 -30.85 7.20
CA SER A 407 12.35 -29.45 6.76
C SER A 407 13.70 -28.87 6.31
N ILE A 408 14.81 -29.19 6.98
CA ILE A 408 16.14 -28.64 6.64
C ILE A 408 16.60 -29.10 5.24
N PRO A 409 16.66 -30.41 4.90
CA PRO A 409 17.06 -30.84 3.56
C PRO A 409 16.11 -30.34 2.47
N LEU A 410 14.82 -30.22 2.78
CA LEU A 410 13.85 -29.65 1.86
C LEU A 410 14.17 -28.18 1.54
N PHE A 411 14.51 -27.36 2.53
CA PHE A 411 14.84 -25.95 2.31
C PHE A 411 16.19 -25.76 1.63
N LEU A 412 17.20 -26.56 2.00
CA LEU A 412 18.55 -26.46 1.44
C LEU A 412 18.64 -26.99 0.01
N PHE A 413 18.03 -28.13 -0.26
CA PHE A 413 18.21 -28.86 -1.51
C PHE A 413 16.91 -29.03 -2.29
N GLY A 414 15.81 -29.37 -1.61
CA GLY A 414 14.54 -29.72 -2.25
C GLY A 414 13.91 -28.55 -3.02
N LEU A 415 13.67 -27.41 -2.37
CA LEU A 415 13.05 -26.24 -3.02
C LEU A 415 13.92 -25.65 -4.14
N PRO A 416 15.25 -25.46 -3.97
CA PRO A 416 16.12 -25.02 -5.07
C PRO A 416 16.17 -26.00 -6.24
N TYR A 417 16.21 -27.31 -5.96
CA TYR A 417 16.18 -28.35 -6.99
C TYR A 417 14.87 -28.33 -7.78
N LEU A 418 13.72 -28.27 -7.09
CA LEU A 418 12.41 -28.16 -7.72
C LEU A 418 12.28 -26.90 -8.59
N LYS A 419 12.79 -25.77 -8.11
CA LYS A 419 12.73 -24.47 -8.81
C LYS A 419 13.62 -24.43 -10.06
N SER A 420 14.78 -25.06 -10.04
CA SER A 420 15.77 -25.01 -11.12
C SER A 420 15.66 -26.15 -12.14
N ARG A 421 15.38 -27.38 -11.69
CA ARG A 421 15.45 -28.60 -12.52
C ARG A 421 14.09 -29.19 -12.89
N VAL A 422 13.07 -29.05 -12.04
CA VAL A 422 11.76 -29.69 -12.25
C VAL A 422 10.76 -28.77 -12.94
N LEU A 423 10.76 -27.48 -12.58
CA LEU A 423 9.88 -26.51 -13.21
C LEU A 423 10.44 -26.02 -14.53
N ASN A 424 9.57 -25.96 -15.55
CA ASN A 424 9.91 -25.56 -16.90
C ASN A 424 10.78 -24.27 -16.91
N PRO A 425 11.96 -24.29 -17.54
CA PRO A 425 12.89 -23.16 -17.56
C PRO A 425 12.23 -21.84 -18.02
N ARG A 426 11.25 -21.93 -18.92
CA ARG A 426 10.56 -20.80 -19.57
C ARG A 426 9.59 -20.02 -18.66
N ARG A 427 9.27 -20.52 -17.45
CA ARG A 427 8.36 -19.82 -16.51
C ARG A 427 9.08 -18.72 -15.73
N SER A 428 8.37 -17.63 -15.43
CA SER A 428 8.88 -16.55 -14.58
C SER A 428 9.17 -17.03 -13.15
N SER A 429 10.11 -16.39 -12.46
CA SER A 429 10.47 -16.73 -11.06
C SER A 429 9.24 -16.73 -10.14
N THR A 430 8.33 -15.77 -10.30
CA THR A 430 7.09 -15.67 -9.52
C THR A 430 6.08 -16.75 -9.87
N GLU A 431 6.03 -17.20 -11.13
CA GLU A 431 5.17 -18.31 -11.55
C GLU A 431 5.66 -19.65 -10.99
N LYS A 432 6.99 -19.83 -10.93
CA LYS A 432 7.61 -20.99 -10.29
C LYS A 432 7.31 -21.02 -8.79
N ASP A 433 7.40 -19.86 -8.13
CA ASP A 433 7.02 -19.71 -6.71
C ASP A 433 5.53 -20.05 -6.50
N LEU A 434 4.63 -19.61 -7.38
CA LEU A 434 3.20 -19.96 -7.26
C LEU A 434 2.95 -21.48 -7.39
N TRP A 435 3.65 -22.17 -8.30
CA TRP A 435 3.57 -23.63 -8.42
C TRP A 435 4.11 -24.34 -7.17
N LEU A 436 5.22 -23.87 -6.62
CA LEU A 436 5.77 -24.38 -5.35
C LEU A 436 4.80 -24.14 -4.19
N ALA A 437 4.14 -22.99 -4.12
CA ALA A 437 3.13 -22.69 -3.10
C ALA A 437 1.94 -23.65 -3.21
N ARG A 438 1.45 -23.93 -4.42
CA ARG A 438 0.37 -24.90 -4.69
C ARG A 438 0.74 -26.33 -4.27
N GLY A 439 1.97 -26.76 -4.56
CA GLY A 439 2.47 -28.06 -4.08
C GLY A 439 2.57 -28.11 -2.55
N SER A 440 3.08 -27.03 -1.94
CA SER A 440 3.27 -26.95 -0.49
C SER A 440 1.94 -26.97 0.28
N ILE A 441 0.92 -26.24 -0.17
CA ILE A 441 -0.41 -26.24 0.48
C ILE A 441 -1.13 -27.59 0.30
N PHE A 442 -0.91 -28.29 -0.82
CA PHE A 442 -1.41 -29.65 -1.00
C PHE A 442 -0.77 -30.61 0.01
N CYS A 443 0.56 -30.57 0.18
CA CYS A 443 1.26 -31.33 1.21
C CYS A 443 0.79 -30.98 2.63
N LEU A 444 0.56 -29.70 2.95
CA LEU A 444 -0.01 -29.29 4.23
C LEU A 444 -1.42 -29.86 4.45
N THR A 445 -2.29 -29.80 3.44
CA THR A 445 -3.67 -30.32 3.51
C THR A 445 -3.67 -31.82 3.76
N LEU A 446 -2.96 -32.58 2.91
CA LEU A 446 -2.91 -34.04 2.96
C LEU A 446 -2.21 -34.55 4.23
N GLY A 447 -1.06 -33.96 4.59
CA GLY A 447 -0.32 -34.37 5.78
C GLY A 447 -1.08 -34.08 7.07
N THR A 448 -1.75 -32.92 7.15
CA THR A 448 -2.58 -32.57 8.32
C THR A 448 -3.82 -33.46 8.42
N LEU A 449 -4.45 -33.79 7.29
CA LEU A 449 -5.56 -34.74 7.27
C LEU A 449 -5.11 -36.13 7.74
N GLY A 450 -3.97 -36.60 7.23
CA GLY A 450 -3.37 -37.88 7.61
C GLY A 450 -3.08 -37.97 9.10
N ILE A 451 -2.58 -36.89 9.73
CA ILE A 451 -2.37 -36.85 11.19
C ILE A 451 -3.69 -37.07 11.93
N GLY A 452 -4.78 -36.40 11.54
CA GLY A 452 -6.08 -36.53 12.18
C GLY A 452 -6.75 -37.90 11.97
N LEU A 453 -6.58 -38.50 10.78
CA LEU A 453 -7.22 -39.77 10.42
C LEU A 453 -6.40 -41.01 10.81
N SER A 454 -5.11 -40.86 11.11
CA SER A 454 -4.19 -41.98 11.30
C SER A 454 -4.61 -42.93 12.44
N PRO A 455 -4.88 -44.22 12.16
CA PRO A 455 -5.25 -45.20 13.19
C PRO A 455 -4.05 -45.75 13.96
N SER A 456 -2.83 -45.66 13.40
CA SER A 456 -1.60 -46.15 14.03
C SER A 456 -0.42 -45.22 13.78
N ILE A 457 0.64 -45.35 14.58
CA ILE A 457 1.85 -44.53 14.45
C ILE A 457 2.57 -44.78 13.13
N ALA A 458 2.50 -46.00 12.59
CA ALA A 458 3.04 -46.33 11.29
C ALA A 458 2.43 -45.47 10.16
N THR A 459 1.16 -45.06 10.30
CA THR A 459 0.48 -44.14 9.37
C THR A 459 0.62 -42.67 9.74
N LEU A 460 0.88 -42.37 11.02
CA LEU A 460 1.11 -41.02 11.53
C LEU A 460 2.46 -40.44 11.03
N ILE A 461 3.55 -41.21 11.16
CA ILE A 461 4.89 -40.78 10.76
C ILE A 461 4.94 -40.28 9.31
N PRO A 462 4.51 -41.05 8.29
CA PRO A 462 4.51 -40.56 6.91
C PRO A 462 3.60 -39.34 6.73
N SER A 463 2.49 -39.23 7.46
CA SER A 463 1.63 -38.04 7.44
C SER A 463 2.33 -36.80 7.98
N MET A 464 3.12 -36.95 9.07
CA MET A 464 3.95 -35.88 9.62
C MET A 464 5.07 -35.48 8.66
N VAL A 465 5.70 -36.43 7.96
CA VAL A 465 6.71 -36.15 6.92
C VAL A 465 6.07 -35.35 5.78
N VAL A 466 4.90 -35.77 5.27
CA VAL A 466 4.17 -35.04 4.23
C VAL A 466 3.78 -33.63 4.69
N GLN A 467 3.33 -33.47 5.94
CA GLN A 467 3.03 -32.15 6.50
C GLN A 467 4.29 -31.28 6.64
N ALA A 468 5.41 -31.85 7.10
CA ALA A 468 6.69 -31.17 7.22
C ALA A 468 7.19 -30.69 5.84
N SER A 469 6.94 -31.47 4.79
CA SER A 469 7.29 -31.09 3.42
C SER A 469 6.52 -29.88 2.89
N GLY A 470 5.35 -29.58 3.45
CA GLY A 470 4.57 -28.40 3.11
C GLY A 470 4.98 -27.12 3.86
N SER A 471 5.94 -27.19 4.78
CA SER A 471 6.33 -26.06 5.66
C SER A 471 6.84 -24.83 4.90
N GLY A 472 7.37 -25.00 3.68
CA GLY A 472 7.86 -23.93 2.82
C GLY A 472 6.78 -22.95 2.34
N PHE A 473 5.50 -23.32 2.45
CA PHE A 473 4.36 -22.54 1.97
C PHE A 473 4.38 -21.08 2.44
N VAL A 474 4.68 -20.83 3.72
CA VAL A 474 4.66 -19.49 4.31
C VAL A 474 5.74 -18.57 3.72
N PHE A 475 6.93 -19.13 3.44
CA PHE A 475 8.05 -18.39 2.87
C PHE A 475 7.80 -18.06 1.40
N ILE A 476 7.31 -19.04 0.65
CA ILE A 476 7.00 -18.86 -0.77
C ILE A 476 5.84 -17.87 -0.94
N THR A 477 4.80 -17.97 -0.11
CA THR A 477 3.68 -17.02 -0.12
C THR A 477 4.13 -15.59 0.25
N ARG A 478 5.11 -15.48 1.16
CA ARG A 478 5.75 -14.20 1.52
C ARG A 478 6.57 -13.63 0.37
N SER A 479 7.26 -14.45 -0.41
CA SER A 479 7.88 -14.01 -1.66
C SER A 479 6.84 -13.46 -2.63
N ILE A 480 5.77 -14.23 -2.91
CA ILE A 480 4.74 -13.85 -3.89
C ILE A 480 4.04 -12.54 -3.50
N ILE A 481 3.61 -12.39 -2.24
CA ILE A 481 2.85 -11.21 -1.81
C ILE A 481 3.67 -9.91 -1.94
N THR A 482 5.00 -9.97 -1.78
CA THR A 482 5.88 -8.80 -1.96
C THR A 482 5.99 -8.36 -3.42
N THR A 483 5.78 -9.26 -4.38
CA THR A 483 5.77 -8.91 -5.81
C THR A 483 4.48 -8.23 -6.25
N LEU A 484 3.43 -8.25 -5.41
CA LEU A 484 2.11 -7.67 -5.71
C LEU A 484 1.94 -6.23 -5.18
N VAL A 485 2.94 -5.69 -4.50
CA VAL A 485 2.90 -4.42 -3.76
C VAL A 485 4.08 -3.56 -4.17
N GLU A 486 3.89 -2.25 -4.25
CA GLU A 486 4.95 -1.30 -4.63
C GLU A 486 6.02 -1.19 -3.53
N ARG A 487 7.25 -0.81 -3.91
CA ARG A 487 8.42 -0.86 -3.00
C ARG A 487 8.23 0.00 -1.74
N ASP A 488 7.52 1.11 -1.86
CA ASP A 488 7.16 2.05 -0.80
C ASP A 488 6.10 1.52 0.18
N GLU A 489 5.28 0.56 -0.24
CA GLU A 489 4.20 -0.05 0.56
C GLU A 489 4.64 -1.36 1.26
N THR A 490 5.82 -1.91 0.94
CA THR A 490 6.30 -3.21 1.45
C THR A 490 6.42 -3.29 2.97
N ALA A 491 6.91 -2.24 3.63
CA ALA A 491 7.04 -2.21 5.10
C ALA A 491 5.66 -2.29 5.80
N ARG A 492 4.65 -1.63 5.22
CA ARG A 492 3.27 -1.66 5.72
C ARG A 492 2.65 -3.05 5.51
N LEU A 493 2.94 -3.70 4.38
CA LEU A 493 2.53 -5.07 4.10
C LEU A 493 3.08 -6.05 5.14
N PHE A 494 4.37 -6.01 5.44
CA PHE A 494 4.96 -6.89 6.46
C PHE A 494 4.35 -6.67 7.84
N THR A 495 4.14 -5.40 8.21
CA THR A 495 3.44 -5.07 9.46
C THR A 495 2.04 -5.70 9.48
N ALA A 496 1.28 -5.61 8.39
CA ALA A 496 -0.04 -6.22 8.30
C ALA A 496 -0.01 -7.75 8.36
N VAL A 497 0.98 -8.40 7.71
CA VAL A 497 1.21 -9.84 7.81
C VAL A 497 1.44 -10.24 9.27
N GLU A 498 2.33 -9.55 9.99
CA GLU A 498 2.64 -9.89 11.39
C GLU A 498 1.44 -9.66 12.34
N ILE A 499 0.64 -8.60 12.13
CA ILE A 499 -0.61 -8.39 12.87
C ILE A 499 -1.58 -9.55 12.66
N ILE A 500 -1.77 -9.97 11.40
CA ILE A 500 -2.67 -11.08 11.05
C ILE A 500 -2.16 -12.40 11.62
N GLN A 501 -0.84 -12.62 11.61
CA GLN A 501 -0.23 -13.80 12.20
C GLN A 501 -0.39 -13.85 13.72
N SER A 502 -0.28 -12.70 14.39
CA SER A 502 -0.52 -12.55 15.82
C SER A 502 -1.98 -12.83 16.17
N LEU A 503 -2.92 -12.27 15.41
CA LEU A 503 -4.35 -12.55 15.53
C LEU A 503 -4.64 -14.04 15.32
N GLY A 504 -3.98 -14.67 14.34
CA GLY A 504 -4.08 -16.11 14.08
C GLY A 504 -3.71 -16.97 15.29
N ASN A 505 -2.65 -16.60 16.02
CA ASN A 505 -2.25 -17.31 17.24
C ASN A 505 -3.30 -17.20 18.35
N VAL A 506 -3.84 -16.00 18.57
CA VAL A 506 -4.88 -15.76 19.59
C VAL A 506 -6.14 -16.55 19.25
N ILE A 507 -6.60 -16.50 17.99
CA ILE A 507 -7.75 -17.29 17.54
C ILE A 507 -7.46 -18.78 17.72
N ALA A 508 -6.26 -19.26 17.36
CA ALA A 508 -5.88 -20.66 17.51
C ALA A 508 -5.98 -21.16 18.94
N SER A 509 -5.48 -20.36 19.89
CA SER A 509 -5.49 -20.73 21.31
C SER A 509 -6.90 -20.97 21.86
N LEU A 510 -7.93 -20.33 21.30
CA LEU A 510 -9.34 -20.56 21.68
C LEU A 510 -10.00 -21.64 20.82
N SER A 511 -9.87 -21.54 19.50
CA SER A 511 -10.60 -22.42 18.57
C SER A 511 -10.03 -23.84 18.57
N ILE A 512 -8.70 -23.99 18.56
CA ILE A 512 -8.07 -25.32 18.54
C ILE A 512 -8.27 -26.01 19.88
N THR A 513 -8.14 -25.28 21.00
CA THR A 513 -8.37 -25.83 22.33
C THR A 513 -9.78 -26.36 22.49
N THR A 514 -10.79 -25.58 22.11
CA THR A 514 -12.19 -25.98 22.22
C THR A 514 -12.51 -27.18 21.32
N VAL A 515 -12.03 -27.19 20.08
CA VAL A 515 -12.25 -28.31 19.15
C VAL A 515 -11.51 -29.56 19.60
N PHE A 516 -10.30 -29.42 20.16
CA PHE A 516 -9.54 -30.54 20.70
C PHE A 516 -10.21 -31.13 21.95
N GLN A 517 -10.74 -30.30 22.85
CA GLN A 517 -11.55 -30.76 23.98
C GLN A 517 -12.81 -31.52 23.54
N VAL A 518 -13.53 -31.02 22.53
CA VAL A 518 -14.68 -31.71 21.95
C VAL A 518 -14.25 -33.06 21.37
N GLY A 519 -13.13 -33.10 20.64
CA GLY A 519 -12.57 -34.35 20.10
C GLY A 519 -12.20 -35.37 21.18
N LEU A 520 -11.63 -34.92 22.30
CA LEU A 520 -11.28 -35.76 23.44
C LEU A 520 -12.52 -36.33 24.14
N ARG A 521 -13.59 -35.53 24.30
CA ARG A 521 -14.86 -35.98 24.90
C ARG A 521 -15.62 -36.99 24.03
N LEU A 522 -15.61 -36.78 22.71
CA LEU A 522 -16.23 -37.72 21.76
C LEU A 522 -15.45 -39.04 21.65
N GLY A 523 -14.14 -39.00 21.91
CA GLY A 523 -13.27 -40.19 21.92
C GLY A 523 -13.17 -40.89 20.56
N GLY A 524 -12.46 -42.02 20.54
CA GLY A 524 -12.30 -42.84 19.34
C GLY A 524 -11.74 -42.02 18.17
N PHE A 525 -12.33 -42.14 16.99
CA PHE A 525 -11.91 -41.42 15.77
C PHE A 525 -11.88 -39.89 15.93
N TRP A 526 -12.75 -39.31 16.76
CA TRP A 526 -12.93 -37.86 16.88
C TRP A 526 -11.81 -37.14 17.64
N ILE A 527 -10.87 -37.87 18.27
CA ILE A 527 -9.70 -37.27 18.93
C ILE A 527 -8.86 -36.43 17.93
N GLY A 528 -8.86 -36.81 16.65
CA GLY A 528 -8.18 -36.09 15.56
C GLY A 528 -8.91 -34.87 15.00
N LEU A 529 -10.06 -34.48 15.57
CA LEU A 529 -10.96 -33.45 15.02
C LEU A 529 -10.28 -32.10 14.79
N ALA A 530 -9.36 -31.68 15.67
CA ALA A 530 -8.61 -30.43 15.51
C ALA A 530 -7.76 -30.42 14.23
N TRP A 531 -7.12 -31.55 13.90
CA TRP A 531 -6.35 -31.70 12.66
C TRP A 531 -7.25 -31.75 11.43
N MET A 532 -8.40 -32.44 11.52
CA MET A 532 -9.40 -32.45 10.45
C MET A 532 -9.90 -31.04 10.13
N MET A 533 -10.25 -30.25 11.16
CA MET A 533 -10.65 -28.84 10.99
C MET A 533 -9.55 -28.03 10.31
N THR A 534 -8.30 -28.14 10.77
CA THR A 534 -7.19 -27.39 10.16
C THR A 534 -6.90 -27.83 8.72
N SER A 535 -7.09 -29.10 8.39
CA SER A 535 -6.97 -29.60 7.02
C SER A 535 -8.08 -29.03 6.12
N THR A 536 -9.32 -28.94 6.59
CA THR A 536 -10.40 -28.29 5.86
C THR A 536 -10.08 -26.82 5.57
N LEU A 537 -9.51 -26.09 6.55
CA LEU A 537 -9.08 -24.70 6.34
C LEU A 537 -7.94 -24.61 5.31
N PHE A 538 -6.96 -25.51 5.35
CA PHE A 538 -5.91 -25.57 4.33
C PHE A 538 -6.46 -25.93 2.95
N CYS A 539 -7.47 -26.78 2.86
CA CYS A 539 -8.14 -27.11 1.60
C CYS A 539 -8.82 -25.87 1.02
N LEU A 540 -9.55 -25.09 1.82
CA LEU A 540 -10.18 -23.84 1.38
C LEU A 540 -9.16 -22.82 0.85
N VAL A 541 -8.04 -22.64 1.55
CA VAL A 541 -6.93 -21.79 1.10
C VAL A 541 -6.26 -22.37 -0.15
N GLY A 542 -6.10 -23.69 -0.21
CA GLY A 542 -5.55 -24.40 -1.36
C GLY A 542 -6.39 -24.17 -2.62
N VAL A 543 -7.71 -24.29 -2.51
CA VAL A 543 -8.65 -23.96 -3.60
C VAL A 543 -8.51 -22.49 -4.01
N ALA A 544 -8.47 -21.56 -3.04
CA ALA A 544 -8.32 -20.14 -3.31
C ALA A 544 -7.00 -19.82 -4.07
N ILE A 545 -5.88 -20.45 -3.67
CA ILE A 545 -4.57 -20.29 -4.32
C ILE A 545 -4.50 -21.02 -5.67
N TRP A 546 -5.29 -22.07 -5.86
CA TRP A 546 -5.41 -22.73 -7.15
C TRP A 546 -6.17 -21.85 -8.16
N CYS A 547 -7.22 -21.17 -7.69
CA CYS A 547 -7.96 -20.18 -8.47
C CYS A 547 -7.18 -18.87 -8.68
N PHE A 548 -6.20 -18.59 -7.82
CA PHE A 548 -5.36 -17.39 -7.92
C PHE A 548 -4.53 -17.40 -9.20
N ARG A 549 -4.66 -16.33 -10.00
CA ARG A 549 -3.84 -16.04 -11.17
C ARG A 549 -3.02 -14.78 -10.91
N LEU A 550 -1.74 -14.83 -11.27
CA LEU A 550 -0.89 -13.65 -11.23
C LEU A 550 -1.44 -12.60 -12.20
N PRO A 551 -1.42 -11.30 -11.84
CA PRO A 551 -1.67 -10.25 -12.82
C PRO A 551 -0.72 -10.44 -14.00
N PRO A 552 -1.18 -10.30 -15.26
CA PRO A 552 -0.27 -10.29 -16.38
C PRO A 552 0.79 -9.23 -16.10
N ALA A 553 2.07 -9.61 -16.24
CA ALA A 553 3.14 -8.64 -16.17
C ALA A 553 2.77 -7.51 -17.15
N PRO A 554 2.85 -6.23 -16.75
CA PRO A 554 2.64 -5.16 -17.71
C PRO A 554 3.59 -5.44 -18.88
N PRO A 555 3.10 -5.56 -20.11
CA PRO A 555 3.99 -5.63 -21.26
C PRO A 555 4.88 -4.40 -21.16
N THR A 556 6.20 -4.59 -21.17
CA THR A 556 7.14 -3.48 -21.35
C THR A 556 6.67 -2.72 -22.60
N PRO A 557 6.24 -1.46 -22.46
CA PRO A 557 5.71 -0.72 -23.59
C PRO A 557 6.90 -0.22 -24.43
N GLU A 558 7.56 -1.12 -25.16
CA GLU A 558 8.55 -0.70 -26.17
C GLU A 558 7.89 0.05 -27.35
N PHE A 559 6.55 0.13 -27.41
CA PHE A 559 5.84 0.67 -28.57
C PHE A 559 4.83 1.78 -28.31
N VAL A 560 4.73 2.36 -27.10
CA VAL A 560 3.76 3.47 -26.85
C VAL A 560 4.34 4.69 -26.13
N ASP A 561 5.48 4.62 -25.45
CA ASP A 561 6.00 5.80 -24.75
C ASP A 561 6.57 6.87 -25.69
N ASN A 562 7.16 6.52 -26.84
CA ASN A 562 7.91 7.53 -27.60
C ASN A 562 7.13 8.26 -28.70
N ASN A 563 6.00 7.74 -29.20
CA ASN A 563 5.34 8.30 -30.40
C ASN A 563 4.10 9.17 -30.11
N TYR A 564 3.49 9.06 -28.93
CA TYR A 564 2.24 9.76 -28.61
C TYR A 564 2.32 10.63 -27.34
N GLU A 565 3.46 10.60 -26.65
CA GLU A 565 3.87 11.73 -25.83
C GLU A 565 4.22 12.86 -26.79
N GLY A 566 3.44 13.95 -26.79
CA GLY A 566 3.63 15.01 -27.80
C GLY A 566 5.10 15.42 -27.84
N ASP A 567 5.72 15.33 -29.01
CA ASP A 567 7.17 15.42 -29.24
C ASP A 567 7.81 16.52 -28.37
N GLY A 568 8.40 16.13 -27.23
CA GLY A 568 9.06 17.00 -26.25
C GLY A 568 8.26 17.48 -25.00
N SER A 569 6.99 17.10 -24.82
CA SER A 569 6.13 17.57 -23.71
C SER A 569 5.76 16.55 -22.62
N GLY A 570 5.84 15.24 -22.91
CA GLY A 570 5.47 14.16 -21.97
C GLY A 570 3.98 14.06 -21.63
N ILE A 571 3.08 14.66 -22.42
CA ILE A 571 1.63 14.69 -22.15
C ILE A 571 0.86 13.83 -23.17
N ALA A 572 0.07 12.88 -22.68
CA ALA A 572 -0.83 12.05 -23.49
C ALA A 572 -2.30 12.50 -23.38
N PRO A 573 -2.83 13.31 -24.32
CA PRO A 573 -4.18 13.88 -24.26
C PRO A 573 -5.31 12.88 -24.60
N PHE A 574 -4.98 11.75 -25.23
CA PHE A 574 -5.96 10.74 -25.68
C PHE A 574 -6.07 9.53 -24.76
N LEU A 575 -5.15 9.39 -23.79
CA LEU A 575 -5.14 8.27 -22.86
C LEU A 575 -6.30 8.40 -21.85
N PRO A 576 -7.11 7.35 -21.65
CA PRO A 576 -8.14 7.36 -20.61
C PRO A 576 -7.47 7.42 -19.24
N ILE A 577 -8.05 8.22 -18.34
CA ILE A 577 -7.56 8.34 -16.97
C ILE A 577 -8.19 7.18 -16.16
N PRO A 578 -7.39 6.35 -15.48
CA PRO A 578 -7.93 5.20 -14.75
C PRO A 578 -8.86 5.67 -13.63
N SER A 579 -10.07 5.10 -13.61
CA SER A 579 -11.06 5.39 -12.59
C SER A 579 -10.63 4.88 -11.22
N GLU A 580 -10.97 5.61 -10.15
CA GLU A 580 -10.72 5.18 -8.77
C GLU A 580 -11.30 3.77 -8.49
N PRO A 581 -10.51 2.85 -7.90
CA PRO A 581 -10.96 1.48 -7.68
C PRO A 581 -12.19 1.41 -6.76
N LEU A 582 -13.09 0.46 -7.03
CA LEU A 582 -14.28 0.18 -6.24
C LEU A 582 -13.85 -0.48 -4.91
N GLY A 583 -13.37 0.32 -3.96
CA GLY A 583 -13.07 -0.12 -2.59
C GLY A 583 -14.34 -0.31 -1.75
N LEU A 584 -14.31 0.06 -0.46
CA LEU A 584 -15.45 0.01 0.48
C LEU A 584 -16.73 0.75 0.02
N GLN A 585 -16.62 1.65 -0.96
CA GLN A 585 -17.76 2.35 -1.55
C GLN A 585 -18.49 1.54 -2.62
N ALA A 586 -18.05 0.33 -2.97
CA ALA A 586 -18.69 -0.52 -3.98
C ALA A 586 -20.21 -0.68 -3.77
N PRO A 587 -20.74 -1.04 -2.58
CA PRO A 587 -22.18 -1.16 -2.38
C PRO A 587 -22.90 0.19 -2.56
N LEU A 588 -22.30 1.29 -2.10
CA LEU A 588 -22.85 2.63 -2.28
C LEU A 588 -22.87 3.04 -3.76
N ARG A 589 -21.80 2.76 -4.52
CA ARG A 589 -21.69 3.09 -5.95
C ARG A 589 -22.68 2.30 -6.79
N VAL A 590 -22.84 1.00 -6.49
CA VAL A 590 -23.86 0.14 -7.13
C VAL A 590 -25.26 0.64 -6.79
N PHE A 591 -25.53 0.93 -5.51
CA PHE A 591 -26.82 1.47 -5.06
C PHE A 591 -27.17 2.80 -5.75
N LEU A 592 -26.24 3.75 -5.76
CA LEU A 592 -26.41 5.05 -6.44
C LEU A 592 -26.66 4.88 -7.94
N PHE A 593 -25.92 3.98 -8.59
CA PHE A 593 -26.12 3.68 -10.01
C PHE A 593 -27.52 3.12 -10.26
N CYS A 594 -27.94 2.09 -9.52
CA CYS A 594 -29.26 1.47 -9.67
C CYS A 594 -30.41 2.45 -9.40
N PHE A 595 -30.25 3.36 -8.44
CA PHE A 595 -31.27 4.36 -8.11
C PHE A 595 -31.32 5.50 -9.14
N ARG A 596 -30.16 6.00 -9.58
CA ARG A 596 -30.09 7.17 -10.48
C ARG A 596 -30.31 6.82 -11.95
N LEU A 597 -29.97 5.62 -12.39
CA LEU A 597 -30.14 5.19 -13.78
C LEU A 597 -31.58 5.34 -14.30
N PRO A 598 -32.63 4.82 -13.63
CA PRO A 598 -34.00 4.98 -14.12
C PRO A 598 -34.43 6.45 -14.13
N LEU A 599 -34.04 7.24 -13.12
CA LEU A 599 -34.33 8.67 -13.06
C LEU A 599 -33.62 9.44 -14.19
N PHE A 600 -32.35 9.12 -14.45
CA PHE A 600 -31.55 9.76 -15.49
C PHE A 600 -32.13 9.48 -16.88
N ILE A 601 -32.50 8.22 -17.14
CA ILE A 601 -33.15 7.82 -18.40
C ILE A 601 -34.49 8.55 -18.55
N PHE A 602 -35.32 8.56 -17.50
CA PHE A 602 -36.62 9.21 -17.53
C PHE A 602 -36.53 10.71 -17.84
N VAL A 603 -35.68 11.45 -17.13
CA VAL A 603 -35.52 12.91 -17.32
C VAL A 603 -34.93 13.21 -18.70
N THR A 604 -33.92 12.44 -19.13
CA THR A 604 -33.27 12.64 -20.44
C THR A 604 -34.22 12.35 -21.60
N LEU A 605 -34.95 11.23 -21.55
CA LEU A 605 -35.95 10.88 -22.57
C LEU A 605 -37.11 11.89 -22.58
N SER A 606 -37.62 12.27 -21.41
CA SER A 606 -38.69 13.28 -21.31
C SER A 606 -38.27 14.61 -21.94
N TYR A 607 -37.03 15.04 -21.76
CA TYR A 607 -36.52 16.26 -22.36
C TYR A 607 -36.41 16.18 -23.88
N PHE A 608 -35.71 15.17 -24.41
CA PHE A 608 -35.46 15.07 -25.86
C PHE A 608 -36.67 14.56 -26.66
N LEU A 609 -37.60 13.82 -26.07
CA LEU A 609 -38.79 13.33 -26.79
C LEU A 609 -39.99 14.26 -26.68
N ILE A 610 -40.14 14.98 -25.55
CA ILE A 610 -41.38 15.72 -25.24
C ILE A 610 -41.08 17.21 -25.00
N LEU A 611 -40.32 17.54 -23.95
CA LEU A 611 -40.20 18.92 -23.47
C LEU A 611 -39.49 19.87 -24.44
N GLN A 612 -38.58 19.38 -25.29
CA GLN A 612 -37.90 20.24 -26.26
C GLN A 612 -38.83 20.77 -27.36
N TRP A 613 -39.90 20.01 -27.69
CA TRP A 613 -40.87 20.32 -28.74
C TRP A 613 -42.04 21.15 -28.24
N LEU A 614 -42.32 21.12 -26.94
CA LEU A 614 -43.35 21.95 -26.33
C LEU A 614 -42.89 23.43 -26.25
N PRO A 615 -43.80 24.41 -26.39
CA PRO A 615 -43.52 25.83 -26.27
C PRO A 615 -43.34 26.26 -24.80
N ILE A 616 -42.60 25.46 -24.03
CA ILE A 616 -42.18 25.78 -22.67
C ILE A 616 -41.09 26.86 -22.83
N GLY A 617 -41.33 28.06 -22.30
CA GLY A 617 -40.39 29.18 -22.41
C GLY A 617 -38.95 28.83 -21.99
N SER A 618 -37.99 29.71 -22.29
CA SER A 618 -36.55 29.47 -22.04
C SER A 618 -36.25 29.04 -20.59
N LEU A 619 -37.02 29.54 -19.61
CA LEU A 619 -36.91 29.15 -18.20
C LEU A 619 -37.19 27.67 -17.96
N GLY A 620 -38.25 27.11 -18.54
CA GLY A 620 -38.59 25.69 -18.33
C GLY A 620 -37.62 24.75 -19.06
N LYS A 621 -37.11 25.15 -20.23
CA LYS A 621 -36.04 24.41 -20.91
C LYS A 621 -34.76 24.38 -20.09
N LYS A 622 -34.36 25.52 -19.51
CA LYS A 622 -33.21 25.60 -18.60
C LYS A 622 -33.42 24.76 -17.35
N ALA A 623 -34.60 24.82 -16.73
CA ALA A 623 -34.91 24.00 -15.55
C ALA A 623 -34.81 22.49 -15.84
N ALA A 624 -35.32 22.03 -16.99
CA ALA A 624 -35.21 20.63 -17.39
C ALA A 624 -33.75 20.19 -17.63
N LEU A 625 -32.92 21.05 -18.25
CA LEU A 625 -31.48 20.80 -18.41
C LEU A 625 -30.74 20.74 -17.07
N TRP A 626 -31.11 21.60 -16.11
CA TRP A 626 -30.59 21.52 -14.75
C TRP A 626 -31.00 20.25 -14.02
N CYS A 627 -32.22 19.72 -14.27
CA CYS A 627 -32.60 18.40 -13.79
C CYS A 627 -31.72 17.28 -14.35
N ILE A 628 -31.36 17.34 -15.65
CA ILE A 628 -30.44 16.37 -16.27
C ILE A 628 -29.06 16.40 -15.60
N LEU A 629 -28.54 17.59 -15.25
CA LEU A 629 -27.26 17.74 -14.52
C LEU A 629 -27.37 17.36 -13.03
N GLY A 630 -28.54 17.55 -12.41
CA GLY A 630 -28.78 17.27 -11.00
C GLY A 630 -28.86 15.80 -10.65
N VAL A 631 -29.41 14.94 -11.53
CA VAL A 631 -29.49 13.49 -11.30
C VAL A 631 -28.12 12.81 -11.05
N PRO A 632 -27.07 13.05 -11.86
CA PRO A 632 -25.72 12.58 -11.56
C PRO A 632 -25.03 13.37 -10.43
N SER A 633 -25.72 14.29 -9.78
CA SER A 633 -25.22 15.12 -8.68
C SER A 633 -24.12 16.10 -9.06
N ILE A 634 -24.26 16.75 -10.23
CA ILE A 634 -23.49 17.92 -10.65
C ILE A 634 -24.19 19.18 -10.11
N TRP A 635 -24.14 19.40 -8.80
CA TRP A 635 -24.75 20.59 -8.16
C TRP A 635 -23.72 21.70 -7.87
N TRP A 636 -22.45 21.33 -7.75
CA TRP A 636 -21.37 22.25 -7.38
C TRP A 636 -20.62 22.72 -8.63
N ILE A 637 -20.94 23.92 -9.10
CA ILE A 637 -20.29 24.56 -10.25
C ILE A 637 -19.51 25.78 -9.78
N ASP A 638 -18.18 25.70 -9.84
CA ASP A 638 -17.28 26.82 -9.53
C ASP A 638 -17.05 27.64 -10.81
N LEU A 639 -17.87 28.67 -11.01
CA LEU A 639 -17.73 29.63 -12.10
C LEU A 639 -16.78 30.76 -11.70
N GLN A 640 -15.73 30.98 -12.49
CA GLN A 640 -14.83 32.13 -12.33
C GLN A 640 -14.59 32.80 -13.68
N VAL A 641 -14.66 34.12 -13.69
CA VAL A 641 -14.35 34.96 -14.84
C VAL A 641 -12.98 35.59 -14.60
N ASP A 642 -12.14 35.60 -15.62
CA ASP A 642 -10.80 36.18 -15.54
C ASP A 642 -10.87 37.68 -15.16
N GLY A 643 -10.04 38.11 -14.22
CA GLY A 643 -10.02 39.49 -13.71
C GLY A 643 -11.13 39.88 -12.71
N VAL A 644 -12.05 39.00 -12.31
CA VAL A 644 -13.17 39.32 -11.39
C VAL A 644 -13.03 38.61 -10.03
N ARG A 645 -13.11 39.36 -8.92
CA ARG A 645 -13.11 38.80 -7.55
C ARG A 645 -14.41 38.02 -7.27
N LYS A 646 -14.31 36.88 -6.56
CA LYS A 646 -15.46 36.06 -6.16
C LYS A 646 -16.49 36.92 -5.40
N GLY A 647 -17.72 37.02 -5.92
CA GLY A 647 -18.82 37.78 -5.31
C GLY A 647 -19.30 39.04 -6.07
N SER A 648 -18.49 39.64 -6.95
CA SER A 648 -18.86 40.86 -7.73
C SER A 648 -19.47 40.54 -9.11
N LEU A 649 -19.77 39.26 -9.39
CA LEU A 649 -20.23 38.77 -10.71
C LEU A 649 -21.53 39.44 -11.21
N LYS A 650 -22.43 39.84 -10.31
CA LYS A 650 -23.67 40.57 -10.67
C LYS A 650 -23.40 41.98 -11.20
N GLN A 651 -22.30 42.63 -10.80
CA GLN A 651 -21.94 44.01 -11.19
C GLN A 651 -21.20 44.07 -12.53
N GLN A 652 -20.66 42.95 -13.03
CA GLN A 652 -19.86 42.89 -14.25
C GLN A 652 -20.43 41.91 -15.31
N GLN A 653 -21.74 41.98 -15.56
CA GLN A 653 -22.42 41.13 -16.57
C GLN A 653 -21.87 41.29 -18.00
N ALA A 654 -21.24 42.42 -18.31
CA ALA A 654 -20.62 42.68 -19.63
C ALA A 654 -19.44 41.74 -19.96
N ARG A 655 -18.87 41.06 -18.94
CA ARG A 655 -17.77 40.09 -19.09
C ARG A 655 -18.26 38.66 -19.39
N LEU A 656 -19.56 38.41 -19.35
CA LEU A 656 -20.16 37.11 -19.73
C LEU A 656 -20.55 37.10 -21.21
N PRO A 657 -20.60 35.93 -21.86
CA PRO A 657 -21.11 35.80 -23.22
C PRO A 657 -22.53 36.38 -23.36
N GLN A 658 -22.68 37.36 -24.25
CA GLN A 658 -23.95 38.02 -24.55
C GLN A 658 -24.57 37.46 -25.85
N PRO A 659 -25.87 37.69 -26.11
CA PRO A 659 -26.48 37.47 -27.42
C PRO A 659 -25.63 38.05 -28.55
N GLY A 660 -25.45 37.30 -29.64
CA GLY A 660 -24.61 37.72 -30.78
C GLY A 660 -23.09 37.56 -30.57
N SER A 661 -22.64 36.97 -29.45
CA SER A 661 -21.24 36.61 -29.24
C SER A 661 -20.93 35.15 -29.58
N VAL A 662 -19.64 34.85 -29.76
CA VAL A 662 -19.14 33.51 -30.07
C VAL A 662 -18.40 32.95 -28.86
N ILE A 663 -18.74 31.73 -28.46
CA ILE A 663 -18.12 31.00 -27.36
C ILE A 663 -17.20 29.93 -27.95
N ALA A 664 -15.89 30.03 -27.69
CA ALA A 664 -14.91 29.01 -28.06
C ALA A 664 -14.64 28.13 -26.83
N SER A 665 -15.23 26.93 -26.78
CA SER A 665 -15.16 26.06 -25.61
C SER A 665 -14.20 24.89 -25.82
N SER A 666 -13.44 24.53 -24.78
CA SER A 666 -12.76 23.24 -24.74
C SER A 666 -13.78 22.10 -24.82
N PHE A 667 -13.42 20.98 -25.47
CA PHE A 667 -14.32 19.83 -25.63
C PHE A 667 -13.73 18.57 -24.98
N THR A 668 -14.32 18.14 -23.87
CA THR A 668 -13.79 17.03 -23.05
C THR A 668 -14.84 15.98 -22.71
N SER A 669 -16.12 16.39 -22.61
CA SER A 669 -17.21 15.53 -22.15
C SER A 669 -18.54 15.89 -22.86
N PRO A 670 -19.48 14.93 -23.04
CA PRO A 670 -20.85 15.24 -23.46
C PRO A 670 -21.58 16.22 -22.51
N ILE A 671 -21.17 16.29 -21.24
CA ILE A 671 -21.75 17.21 -20.24
C ILE A 671 -21.44 18.67 -20.58
N ASP A 672 -20.35 18.95 -21.32
CA ASP A 672 -19.97 20.31 -21.74
C ASP A 672 -21.10 20.98 -22.54
N ALA A 673 -21.68 20.24 -23.49
CA ALA A 673 -22.79 20.73 -24.30
C ALA A 673 -24.07 20.96 -23.48
N ILE A 674 -24.38 20.06 -22.53
CA ILE A 674 -25.56 20.19 -21.66
C ILE A 674 -25.43 21.40 -20.75
N TYR A 675 -24.25 21.61 -20.16
CA TYR A 675 -23.97 22.77 -19.32
C TYR A 675 -24.07 24.09 -20.10
N LEU A 676 -23.42 24.18 -21.27
CA LEU A 676 -23.50 25.38 -22.12
C LEU A 676 -24.94 25.68 -22.54
N ALA A 677 -25.75 24.65 -22.82
CA ALA A 677 -27.18 24.79 -23.09
C ALA A 677 -27.97 25.31 -21.88
N ALA A 678 -27.69 24.79 -20.69
CA ALA A 678 -28.39 25.16 -19.46
C ALA A 678 -28.16 26.62 -19.06
N ILE A 679 -26.96 27.15 -19.33
CA ILE A 679 -26.59 28.54 -18.98
C ILE A 679 -26.98 29.52 -20.09
N PHE A 680 -26.46 29.31 -21.31
CA PHE A 680 -26.44 30.33 -22.37
C PHE A 680 -27.52 30.15 -23.44
N ASP A 681 -28.22 29.02 -23.49
CA ASP A 681 -29.14 28.65 -24.57
C ASP A 681 -28.58 28.94 -25.99
N PRO A 682 -27.40 28.39 -26.35
CA PRO A 682 -26.67 28.75 -27.55
C PRO A 682 -27.13 27.96 -28.79
N VAL A 683 -26.69 28.44 -29.96
CA VAL A 683 -26.69 27.65 -31.19
C VAL A 683 -25.39 26.83 -31.25
N PHE A 684 -25.51 25.50 -31.28
CA PHE A 684 -24.35 24.62 -31.38
C PHE A 684 -23.88 24.48 -32.83
N THR A 685 -22.57 24.54 -33.01
CA THR A 685 -21.92 24.32 -34.29
C THR A 685 -20.77 23.32 -34.13
N THR A 686 -20.42 22.66 -35.23
CA THR A 686 -19.25 21.81 -35.30
C THR A 686 -18.23 22.35 -36.30
N SER A 687 -16.97 22.23 -35.89
CA SER A 687 -15.81 22.60 -36.69
C SER A 687 -15.12 21.36 -37.25
N TYR A 688 -14.39 21.56 -38.35
CA TYR A 688 -13.50 20.57 -38.94
C TYR A 688 -12.11 21.20 -39.12
N PRO A 689 -11.01 20.43 -39.07
CA PRO A 689 -9.65 20.98 -39.11
C PRO A 689 -9.35 21.84 -40.34
N ASN A 690 -9.82 21.40 -41.51
CA ASN A 690 -9.40 21.95 -42.80
C ASN A 690 -10.38 22.96 -43.40
N THR A 691 -11.49 23.28 -42.73
CA THR A 691 -12.53 24.19 -43.25
C THR A 691 -12.75 25.40 -42.36
N ARG A 692 -13.00 26.57 -42.98
CA ARG A 692 -13.43 27.79 -42.26
C ARG A 692 -14.93 27.79 -41.95
N GLN A 693 -15.70 26.99 -42.69
CA GLN A 693 -17.14 26.87 -42.53
C GLN A 693 -17.49 25.89 -41.41
N VAL A 694 -18.67 26.07 -40.82
CA VAL A 694 -19.16 25.27 -39.70
C VAL A 694 -20.50 24.64 -40.03
N GLU A 695 -20.77 23.47 -39.46
CA GLU A 695 -22.07 22.81 -39.58
C GLU A 695 -22.90 23.09 -38.32
N ARG A 696 -24.17 23.48 -38.51
CA ARG A 696 -25.11 23.69 -37.39
C ARG A 696 -25.64 22.34 -36.92
N ILE A 697 -25.58 22.10 -35.61
CA ILE A 697 -26.05 20.85 -35.00
C ILE A 697 -27.05 21.10 -33.87
N SER A 698 -27.85 20.08 -33.54
CA SER A 698 -28.73 20.09 -32.37
C SER A 698 -27.95 19.80 -31.09
N LEU A 699 -28.55 20.07 -29.92
CA LEU A 699 -27.97 19.70 -28.62
C LEU A 699 -27.72 18.19 -28.51
N LEU A 700 -28.67 17.36 -28.96
CA LEU A 700 -28.51 15.91 -28.95
C LEU A 700 -27.35 15.47 -29.85
N GLN A 701 -27.21 16.08 -31.02
CA GLN A 701 -26.08 15.81 -31.92
C GLN A 701 -24.74 16.25 -31.30
N ALA A 702 -24.70 17.37 -30.58
CA ALA A 702 -23.50 17.82 -29.86
C ALA A 702 -23.08 16.83 -28.76
N VAL A 703 -24.04 16.31 -27.99
CA VAL A 703 -23.81 15.27 -26.97
C VAL A 703 -23.32 13.97 -27.58
N LEU A 704 -23.98 13.48 -28.64
CA LEU A 704 -23.60 12.24 -29.32
C LEU A 704 -22.24 12.35 -30.01
N ARG A 705 -21.86 13.55 -30.47
CA ARG A 705 -20.55 13.79 -31.09
C ARG A 705 -19.38 13.57 -30.13
N ALA A 706 -19.57 13.76 -28.83
CA ALA A 706 -18.54 13.45 -27.82
C ALA A 706 -18.15 11.96 -27.78
N PHE A 707 -19.01 11.08 -28.31
CA PHE A 707 -18.77 9.63 -28.40
C PHE A 707 -18.45 9.15 -29.82
N LYS A 708 -18.60 10.01 -30.83
CA LYS A 708 -18.37 9.65 -32.24
C LYS A 708 -16.86 9.58 -32.52
N ALA A 709 -16.47 8.72 -33.46
CA ALA A 709 -15.10 8.67 -33.94
C ALA A 709 -14.66 10.03 -34.52
N PRO A 710 -13.39 10.45 -34.30
CA PRO A 710 -12.85 11.66 -34.89
C PRO A 710 -12.95 11.61 -36.41
N SER A 711 -13.25 12.75 -37.03
CA SER A 711 -13.39 12.87 -38.48
C SER A 711 -12.81 14.21 -38.95
N THR A 712 -12.00 14.15 -40.00
CA THR A 712 -11.34 15.32 -40.61
C THR A 712 -12.22 16.01 -41.65
N GLN A 713 -13.22 15.31 -42.18
CA GLN A 713 -14.12 15.80 -43.22
C GLN A 713 -15.59 15.78 -42.76
N PRO A 714 -16.41 16.69 -43.28
CA PRO A 714 -17.86 16.66 -43.06
C PRO A 714 -18.50 15.39 -43.64
N SER A 715 -19.66 14.98 -43.08
CA SER A 715 -20.41 13.84 -43.63
C SER A 715 -21.01 14.17 -45.00
N PRO A 716 -21.05 13.22 -45.95
CA PRO A 716 -21.61 13.47 -47.29
C PRO A 716 -23.08 13.89 -47.17
N GLY A 717 -23.38 15.15 -47.49
CA GLY A 717 -24.71 15.77 -47.39
C GLY A 717 -24.88 16.85 -46.30
N SER A 718 -23.87 17.15 -45.49
CA SER A 718 -23.96 18.24 -44.49
C SER A 718 -23.91 19.63 -45.13
N ARG A 719 -24.81 20.53 -44.70
CA ARG A 719 -24.80 21.94 -45.14
C ARG A 719 -23.82 22.76 -44.29
N LEU A 720 -22.66 23.07 -44.84
CA LEU A 720 -21.70 24.01 -44.25
C LEU A 720 -22.20 25.46 -44.41
N VAL A 721 -22.03 26.26 -43.36
CA VAL A 721 -22.46 27.65 -43.29
C VAL A 721 -21.34 28.50 -42.70
N ASP A 722 -21.18 29.73 -43.17
CA ASP A 722 -20.26 30.68 -42.57
C ASP A 722 -20.78 31.20 -41.23
N LEU A 723 -19.86 31.49 -40.30
CA LEU A 723 -20.19 31.98 -38.97
C LEU A 723 -20.87 33.36 -39.01
N SER A 724 -20.48 34.23 -39.94
CA SER A 724 -21.14 35.52 -40.19
C SER A 724 -22.65 35.36 -40.41
N THR A 725 -23.03 34.45 -41.31
CA THR A 725 -24.43 34.14 -41.63
C THR A 725 -25.20 33.59 -40.42
N LEU A 726 -24.53 32.84 -39.53
CA LEU A 726 -25.16 32.34 -38.31
C LEU A 726 -25.36 33.43 -37.25
N VAL A 727 -24.42 34.37 -37.11
CA VAL A 727 -24.52 35.52 -36.20
C VAL A 727 -25.67 36.43 -36.64
N GLU A 728 -25.79 36.70 -37.94
CA GLU A 728 -26.89 37.50 -38.49
C GLU A 728 -28.26 36.83 -38.34
N ARG A 729 -28.31 35.49 -38.48
CA ARG A 729 -29.56 34.73 -38.38
C ARG A 729 -30.07 34.57 -36.95
N TYR A 730 -29.18 34.57 -35.95
CA TYR A 730 -29.53 34.38 -34.53
C TYR A 730 -28.95 35.49 -33.64
N PRO A 731 -29.37 36.76 -33.80
CA PRO A 731 -28.81 37.87 -33.04
C PRO A 731 -29.13 37.79 -31.54
N SER A 732 -30.21 37.09 -31.16
CA SER A 732 -30.67 36.94 -29.78
C SER A 732 -30.00 35.80 -29.00
N ARG A 733 -29.08 35.03 -29.61
CA ARG A 733 -28.46 33.85 -28.97
C ARG A 733 -26.95 33.82 -29.24
N PRO A 734 -26.13 33.34 -28.29
CA PRO A 734 -24.71 33.12 -28.54
C PRO A 734 -24.48 31.86 -29.39
N ILE A 735 -23.36 31.80 -30.09
CA ILE A 735 -22.95 30.63 -30.91
C ILE A 735 -21.82 29.90 -30.20
N VAL A 736 -21.95 28.59 -30.00
CA VAL A 736 -20.90 27.74 -29.40
C VAL A 736 -20.14 27.00 -30.49
N LEU A 737 -18.82 27.11 -30.44
CA LEU A 737 -17.84 26.41 -31.26
C LEU A 737 -16.96 25.51 -30.37
N PHE A 738 -16.69 24.30 -30.85
CA PHE A 738 -15.71 23.39 -30.28
C PHE A 738 -14.49 23.34 -31.22
N PRO A 739 -13.53 24.28 -31.08
CA PRO A 739 -12.43 24.45 -32.04
C PRO A 739 -11.43 23.28 -32.05
N GLU A 740 -11.36 22.47 -30.99
CA GLU A 740 -10.51 21.26 -30.91
C GLU A 740 -10.99 20.12 -31.83
N CYS A 741 -12.19 20.25 -32.44
CA CYS A 741 -12.84 19.30 -33.37
C CYS A 741 -13.10 17.88 -32.81
N THR A 742 -12.54 17.51 -31.67
CA THR A 742 -12.68 16.21 -31.02
C THR A 742 -12.48 16.32 -29.51
N THR A 743 -12.91 15.30 -28.76
CA THR A 743 -12.81 15.27 -27.29
C THR A 743 -11.40 14.92 -26.78
N THR A 744 -10.99 15.44 -25.63
CA THR A 744 -9.73 15.04 -24.96
C THR A 744 -9.96 14.57 -23.53
N ASN A 745 -8.91 14.08 -22.87
CA ASN A 745 -8.92 13.80 -21.44
C ASN A 745 -8.78 15.07 -20.56
N GLY A 746 -8.73 16.26 -21.18
CA GLY A 746 -8.59 17.54 -20.48
C GLY A 746 -7.22 17.81 -19.87
N ARG A 747 -6.16 17.06 -20.24
CA ARG A 747 -4.76 17.31 -19.82
C ARG A 747 -3.95 18.18 -20.78
N GLY A 748 -4.46 18.41 -21.99
CA GLY A 748 -3.85 19.28 -23.00
C GLY A 748 -4.90 19.85 -23.95
N ILE A 749 -4.58 20.98 -24.58
CA ILE A 749 -5.43 21.64 -25.61
C ILE A 749 -4.88 21.29 -26.98
N LEU A 750 -5.74 20.74 -27.86
CA LEU A 750 -5.37 20.39 -29.23
C LEU A 750 -5.22 21.65 -30.11
N PRO A 751 -4.55 21.56 -31.27
CA PRO A 751 -4.52 22.63 -32.26
C PRO A 751 -5.94 23.01 -32.69
N LEU A 752 -6.21 24.33 -32.71
CA LEU A 752 -7.54 24.86 -32.99
C LEU A 752 -7.83 24.87 -34.50
N SER A 753 -9.07 24.57 -34.87
CA SER A 753 -9.53 24.62 -36.27
C SER A 753 -9.58 26.04 -36.84
N LYS A 754 -9.33 26.14 -38.15
CA LYS A 754 -9.46 27.36 -38.95
C LYS A 754 -10.88 27.97 -38.95
N SER A 755 -11.88 27.27 -38.44
CA SER A 755 -13.25 27.76 -38.27
C SER A 755 -13.35 29.05 -37.44
N LEU A 756 -12.46 29.28 -36.47
CA LEU A 756 -12.44 30.52 -35.68
C LEU A 756 -12.12 31.76 -36.54
N LEU A 757 -11.43 31.58 -37.67
CA LEU A 757 -11.12 32.67 -38.61
C LEU A 757 -12.36 33.12 -39.41
N GLY A 758 -13.44 32.33 -39.39
CA GLY A 758 -14.72 32.72 -40.00
C GLY A 758 -15.54 33.70 -39.17
N VAL A 759 -15.10 34.06 -37.96
CA VAL A 759 -15.81 34.99 -37.08
C VAL A 759 -15.67 36.43 -37.59
N PRO A 760 -16.77 37.21 -37.73
CA PRO A 760 -16.67 38.61 -38.14
C PRO A 760 -15.83 39.43 -37.15
N SER A 761 -14.97 40.33 -37.64
CA SER A 761 -14.00 41.10 -36.83
C SER A 761 -14.63 41.93 -35.69
N LYS A 762 -15.89 42.35 -35.83
CA LYS A 762 -16.67 43.08 -34.82
C LYS A 762 -17.26 42.19 -33.72
N THR A 763 -17.27 40.87 -33.91
CA THR A 763 -17.90 39.92 -32.99
C THR A 763 -16.96 39.55 -31.86
N LYS A 764 -17.50 39.47 -30.64
CA LYS A 764 -16.77 39.13 -29.42
C LYS A 764 -16.61 37.61 -29.29
N ILE A 765 -15.37 37.13 -29.14
CA ILE A 765 -15.03 35.72 -28.89
C ILE A 765 -14.72 35.55 -27.40
N PHE A 766 -15.41 34.61 -26.75
CA PHE A 766 -15.20 34.26 -25.35
C PHE A 766 -14.61 32.85 -25.23
N PRO A 767 -13.31 32.70 -24.91
CA PRO A 767 -12.72 31.41 -24.59
C PRO A 767 -13.27 30.86 -23.26
N VAL A 768 -13.81 29.64 -23.27
CA VAL A 768 -14.38 28.98 -22.09
C VAL A 768 -13.69 27.64 -21.88
N SER A 769 -13.07 27.47 -20.72
CA SER A 769 -12.49 26.19 -20.31
C SER A 769 -13.38 25.53 -19.26
N ILE A 770 -13.75 24.27 -19.51
CA ILE A 770 -14.57 23.45 -18.62
C ILE A 770 -13.69 22.31 -18.11
N ARG A 771 -13.60 22.17 -16.79
CA ARG A 771 -12.79 21.13 -16.13
C ARG A 771 -13.59 20.39 -15.07
N TYR A 772 -13.39 19.08 -15.02
CA TYR A 772 -13.99 18.19 -14.04
C TYR A 772 -13.03 17.94 -12.88
N THR A 773 -13.54 17.97 -11.65
CA THR A 773 -12.74 17.62 -10.46
C THR A 773 -12.40 16.13 -10.44
N SER A 774 -13.32 15.29 -10.91
CA SER A 774 -13.07 13.89 -11.21
C SER A 774 -12.73 13.75 -12.69
N PRO A 775 -11.50 13.36 -13.07
CA PRO A 775 -11.12 13.22 -14.47
C PRO A 775 -11.93 12.15 -15.21
N ASP A 776 -12.59 11.22 -14.49
CA ASP A 776 -13.30 10.08 -15.07
C ASP A 776 -14.58 10.43 -15.88
N VAL A 777 -15.00 11.70 -15.91
CA VAL A 777 -16.20 12.18 -16.65
C VAL A 777 -15.84 12.67 -18.07
N VAL A 778 -14.60 12.46 -18.50
CA VAL A 778 -14.14 12.80 -19.86
C VAL A 778 -14.28 11.62 -20.83
N THR A 779 -14.45 11.90 -22.12
CA THR A 779 -14.65 10.89 -23.17
C THR A 779 -13.55 10.95 -24.23
N PRO A 780 -12.28 10.64 -23.91
CA PRO A 780 -11.17 10.73 -24.86
C PRO A 780 -11.26 9.65 -25.95
N ILE A 781 -11.82 8.48 -25.60
CA ILE A 781 -12.02 7.35 -26.52
C ILE A 781 -13.47 7.29 -27.02
N PRO A 782 -13.70 7.20 -28.35
CA PRO A 782 -15.02 6.97 -28.94
C PRO A 782 -15.72 5.71 -28.44
N GLY A 783 -17.06 5.71 -28.40
CA GLY A 783 -17.85 4.50 -28.11
C GLY A 783 -17.93 4.06 -26.65
N SER A 784 -17.41 4.86 -25.71
CA SER A 784 -17.36 4.53 -24.27
C SER A 784 -18.67 4.77 -23.50
N TYR A 785 -19.84 4.56 -24.12
CA TYR A 785 -21.16 4.90 -23.58
C TYR A 785 -21.46 4.27 -22.21
N VAL A 786 -21.28 2.96 -22.09
CA VAL A 786 -21.62 2.21 -20.85
C VAL A 786 -20.68 2.60 -19.72
N SER A 787 -19.38 2.68 -20.00
CA SER A 787 -18.36 3.07 -19.03
C SER A 787 -18.58 4.50 -18.54
N PHE A 788 -18.95 5.41 -19.45
CA PHE A 788 -19.25 6.79 -19.12
C PHE A 788 -20.50 6.91 -18.24
N ILE A 789 -21.63 6.28 -18.62
CA ILE A 789 -22.88 6.33 -17.84
C ILE A 789 -22.68 5.72 -16.45
N TRP A 790 -21.98 4.59 -16.36
CA TRP A 790 -21.61 3.99 -15.09
C TRP A 790 -20.83 4.96 -14.21
N THR A 791 -19.79 5.58 -14.75
CA THR A 791 -18.93 6.50 -14.00
C THR A 791 -19.65 7.78 -13.58
N LEU A 792 -20.50 8.30 -14.47
CA LEU A 792 -21.30 9.50 -14.23
C LEU A 792 -22.33 9.27 -13.11
N LEU A 793 -23.01 8.13 -13.07
CA LEU A 793 -24.10 7.89 -12.12
C LEU A 793 -23.66 7.23 -10.81
N SER A 794 -22.58 6.45 -10.81
CA SER A 794 -22.12 5.69 -9.64
C SER A 794 -21.39 6.54 -8.59
N LYS A 795 -20.78 7.67 -8.97
CA LYS A 795 -20.08 8.56 -8.02
C LYS A 795 -21.06 9.44 -7.23
N PRO A 796 -20.81 9.70 -5.94
CA PRO A 796 -21.73 10.47 -5.10
C PRO A 796 -21.92 11.91 -5.56
N THR A 797 -20.84 12.59 -5.96
CA THR A 797 -20.86 14.01 -6.35
C THR A 797 -19.84 14.28 -7.46
N HIS A 798 -20.20 15.15 -8.41
CA HIS A 798 -19.29 15.70 -9.42
C HIS A 798 -19.23 17.22 -9.28
N CYS A 799 -18.04 17.78 -9.40
CA CYS A 799 -17.83 19.23 -9.36
C CYS A 799 -17.25 19.72 -10.69
N LEU A 800 -17.96 20.67 -11.30
CA LEU A 800 -17.59 21.34 -12.54
C LEU A 800 -16.89 22.66 -12.22
N ARG A 801 -15.73 22.91 -12.82
CA ARG A 801 -15.01 24.19 -12.73
C ARG A 801 -15.06 24.85 -14.10
N VAL A 802 -15.67 26.01 -14.18
CA VAL A 802 -15.85 26.74 -15.43
C VAL A 802 -15.11 28.05 -15.34
N ARG A 803 -14.23 28.28 -16.32
CA ARG A 803 -13.36 29.45 -16.41
C ARG A 803 -13.64 30.16 -17.72
N ILE A 804 -13.95 31.46 -17.66
CA ILE A 804 -14.25 32.29 -18.83
C ILE A 804 -13.16 33.37 -18.93
N ALA A 805 -12.49 33.45 -20.08
CA ALA A 805 -11.46 34.47 -20.34
C ALA A 805 -12.09 35.82 -20.69
N GLU A 806 -11.24 36.84 -20.69
CA GLU A 806 -11.56 38.12 -21.30
C GLU A 806 -11.90 37.96 -22.79
N CYS A 807 -12.81 38.82 -23.28
CA CYS A 807 -13.27 38.82 -24.65
C CYS A 807 -12.14 39.18 -25.62
N ILE A 808 -12.00 38.40 -26.69
CA ILE A 808 -11.08 38.66 -27.81
C ILE A 808 -11.91 39.13 -29.01
N THR A 809 -11.53 40.24 -29.64
CA THR A 809 -12.16 40.76 -30.87
C THR A 809 -11.16 40.72 -32.02
N GLY A 810 -11.60 40.28 -33.20
CA GLY A 810 -10.72 40.09 -34.37
C GLY A 810 -10.02 41.35 -34.89
N GLY A 811 -10.38 42.55 -34.41
CA GLY A 811 -9.76 43.82 -34.78
C GLY A 811 -8.78 44.44 -33.76
N ASN A 812 -8.75 43.98 -32.50
CA ASN A 812 -7.85 44.56 -31.48
C ASN A 812 -6.64 43.66 -31.25
N VAL A 813 -5.68 43.73 -32.17
CA VAL A 813 -4.27 43.50 -31.84
C VAL A 813 -3.69 44.88 -31.53
N ILE A 814 -4.05 45.44 -30.38
CA ILE A 814 -3.42 46.67 -29.87
C ILE A 814 -2.33 46.21 -28.92
N GLU A 815 -1.08 46.54 -29.25
CA GLU A 815 0.05 46.54 -28.33
C GLU A 815 -0.34 47.33 -27.06
N THR A 816 -0.67 46.63 -25.98
CA THR A 816 -0.71 47.27 -24.65
C THR A 816 0.72 47.41 -24.12
N PRO A 817 1.17 48.62 -23.74
CA PRO A 817 2.45 48.81 -23.07
C PRO A 817 2.36 48.21 -21.65
N GLY A 818 3.35 47.40 -21.27
CA GLY A 818 3.28 46.49 -20.13
C GLY A 818 3.15 47.14 -18.74
N PRO A 819 3.06 46.27 -17.71
CA PRO A 819 4.20 46.20 -16.80
C PRO A 819 4.71 44.76 -16.63
N SER A 820 6.02 44.60 -16.85
CA SER A 820 6.86 43.45 -16.51
C SER A 820 6.51 42.10 -17.14
N THR A 821 7.41 41.66 -18.01
CA THR A 821 7.71 40.27 -18.34
C THR A 821 7.93 39.43 -17.07
N ARG A 822 6.86 39.00 -16.41
CA ARG A 822 6.90 37.72 -15.69
C ARG A 822 6.80 36.65 -16.76
N LYS A 823 7.94 36.03 -17.09
CA LYS A 823 7.99 34.77 -17.86
C LYS A 823 6.96 33.81 -17.27
N SER A 824 5.82 33.66 -17.94
CA SER A 824 4.83 32.66 -17.63
C SER A 824 5.46 31.30 -17.94
N THR A 825 5.55 30.42 -16.94
CA THR A 825 6.24 29.12 -16.95
C THR A 825 5.60 28.07 -17.88
N TYR A 826 4.72 28.47 -18.79
CA TYR A 826 4.14 27.60 -19.81
C TYR A 826 4.95 27.76 -21.10
N ASN A 827 6.07 27.05 -21.20
CA ASN A 827 6.86 27.00 -22.44
C ASN A 827 5.96 26.51 -23.59
N THR A 828 5.72 27.38 -24.56
CA THR A 828 5.41 27.00 -25.94
C THR A 828 6.56 26.15 -26.44
N ASN A 829 6.28 24.95 -26.95
CA ASN A 829 7.31 24.08 -27.51
C ASN A 829 8.01 24.81 -28.67
N TYR A 830 9.33 24.90 -28.63
CA TYR A 830 10.19 25.47 -29.67
C TYR A 830 10.02 24.77 -31.05
N LEU A 831 9.41 23.58 -31.08
CA LEU A 831 9.14 22.78 -32.27
C LEU A 831 7.82 23.12 -32.99
N ASP A 832 6.89 23.87 -32.39
CA ASP A 832 5.68 24.35 -33.10
C ASP A 832 6.07 25.33 -34.24
N THR A 833 7.28 25.89 -34.16
CA THR A 833 7.90 26.73 -35.20
C THR A 833 8.67 25.95 -36.28
N LEU A 834 8.95 24.65 -36.10
CA LEU A 834 9.84 23.89 -37.01
C LEU A 834 9.13 22.81 -37.85
N GLY A 835 7.85 22.51 -37.60
CA GLY A 835 7.06 21.58 -38.42
C GLY A 835 6.42 22.19 -39.68
N GLN A 836 6.87 23.38 -40.11
CA GLN A 836 6.12 24.25 -41.03
C GLN A 836 6.49 24.13 -42.53
N ASP A 837 7.08 23.02 -42.95
CA ASP A 837 7.34 22.71 -44.37
C ASP A 837 6.48 21.52 -44.83
N SER A 838 5.18 21.74 -44.96
CA SER A 838 4.29 20.89 -45.75
C SER A 838 3.07 21.68 -46.19
N GLN A 839 3.00 21.92 -47.50
CA GLN A 839 1.97 22.58 -48.30
C GLN A 839 0.56 22.66 -47.67
N ASP A 840 0.12 23.85 -47.25
CA ASP A 840 -1.31 24.23 -47.23
C ASP A 840 -1.48 25.76 -47.02
N GLY A 841 -1.88 26.46 -48.08
CA GLY A 841 -2.44 27.82 -48.19
C GLY A 841 -2.10 28.87 -47.11
N GLU A 842 -1.39 29.92 -47.53
CA GLU A 842 -1.05 31.15 -46.78
C GLU A 842 -2.14 31.60 -45.79
N ALA A 843 -1.97 31.26 -44.51
CA ALA A 843 -2.68 31.92 -43.41
C ALA A 843 -1.91 33.20 -43.06
N SER A 844 -2.58 34.35 -43.09
CA SER A 844 -1.98 35.64 -42.73
C SER A 844 -1.41 35.59 -41.30
N LEU A 845 -0.35 36.36 -41.01
CA LEU A 845 0.24 36.45 -39.67
C LEU A 845 -0.82 36.79 -38.60
N SER A 846 -1.80 37.64 -38.93
CA SER A 846 -2.94 37.96 -38.05
C SER A 846 -3.83 36.75 -37.76
N ASP A 847 -4.07 35.87 -38.74
CA ASP A 847 -4.88 34.67 -38.55
C ASP A 847 -4.24 33.71 -37.55
N LYS A 848 -2.91 33.53 -37.62
CA LYS A 848 -2.15 32.70 -36.68
C LYS A 848 -2.21 33.27 -35.26
N THR A 849 -2.02 34.60 -35.10
CA THR A 849 -2.07 35.25 -33.78
C THR A 849 -3.44 35.11 -33.09
N LEU A 850 -4.55 35.15 -33.84
CA LEU A 850 -5.88 34.97 -33.27
C LEU A 850 -6.07 33.55 -32.72
N LEU A 851 -5.68 32.52 -33.48
CA LEU A 851 -5.74 31.12 -33.04
C LEU A 851 -4.84 30.88 -31.82
N ASP A 852 -3.66 31.49 -31.82
CA ASP A 852 -2.72 31.38 -30.70
C ASP A 852 -3.24 32.06 -29.44
N ASN A 853 -3.82 33.26 -29.54
CA ASN A 853 -4.39 33.97 -28.40
C ASN A 853 -5.57 33.21 -27.77
N VAL A 854 -6.45 32.63 -28.60
CA VAL A 854 -7.56 31.79 -28.12
C VAL A 854 -7.03 30.49 -27.50
N GLY A 855 -6.06 29.84 -28.13
CA GLY A 855 -5.45 28.59 -27.64
C GLY A 855 -4.69 28.79 -26.32
N GLU A 856 -3.93 29.88 -26.20
CA GLU A 856 -3.23 30.26 -24.99
C GLU A 856 -4.21 30.61 -23.87
N SER A 857 -5.29 31.32 -24.19
CA SER A 857 -6.36 31.59 -23.22
C SER A 857 -6.98 30.30 -22.69
N LEU A 858 -7.31 29.33 -23.55
CA LEU A 858 -7.84 28.03 -23.12
C LEU A 858 -6.84 27.23 -22.28
N ALA A 859 -5.56 27.23 -22.66
CA ALA A 859 -4.48 26.56 -21.94
C ALA A 859 -4.27 27.16 -20.53
N ARG A 860 -4.21 28.50 -20.45
CA ARG A 860 -4.07 29.28 -19.22
C ARG A 860 -5.24 29.06 -18.26
N LEU A 861 -6.47 29.11 -18.78
CA LEU A 861 -7.69 28.88 -17.97
C LEU A 861 -7.78 27.42 -17.48
N GLY A 862 -7.45 26.46 -18.34
CA GLY A 862 -7.46 25.03 -18.03
C GLY A 862 -6.31 24.58 -17.12
N ARG A 863 -5.26 25.41 -17.00
CA ARG A 863 -3.96 25.07 -16.37
C ARG A 863 -3.32 23.84 -17.03
N VAL A 864 -3.36 23.81 -18.35
CA VAL A 864 -2.88 22.71 -19.21
C VAL A 864 -2.00 23.26 -20.31
N LYS A 865 -1.14 22.41 -20.89
CA LYS A 865 -0.28 22.82 -22.02
C LYS A 865 -1.00 22.63 -23.35
N ARG A 866 -0.58 23.39 -24.35
CA ARG A 866 -0.93 23.13 -25.76
C ARG A 866 -0.12 21.93 -26.26
N VAL A 867 -0.73 21.09 -27.08
CA VAL A 867 -0.09 19.91 -27.68
C VAL A 867 -0.16 20.00 -29.20
N GLY A 868 0.86 19.52 -29.90
CA GLY A 868 0.89 19.48 -31.38
C GLY A 868 0.09 18.31 -31.99
N LEU A 869 -0.70 17.59 -31.19
CA LEU A 869 -1.48 16.43 -31.63
C LEU A 869 -2.88 16.89 -32.05
N GLY A 870 -3.28 16.65 -33.29
CA GLY A 870 -4.56 17.03 -33.86
C GLY A 870 -5.54 15.87 -34.03
N VAL A 871 -6.53 16.08 -34.91
CA VAL A 871 -7.60 15.10 -35.17
C VAL A 871 -7.08 13.87 -35.91
N LYS A 872 -6.07 14.03 -36.78
CA LYS A 872 -5.48 12.94 -37.56
C LYS A 872 -4.73 11.96 -36.65
N GLU A 873 -3.93 12.50 -35.75
CA GLU A 873 -3.15 11.75 -34.75
C GLU A 873 -4.09 10.99 -33.80
N LYS A 874 -5.24 11.59 -33.44
CA LYS A 874 -6.27 10.90 -32.67
C LYS A 874 -6.91 9.74 -33.43
N MET A 875 -7.13 9.86 -34.75
CA MET A 875 -7.64 8.76 -35.58
C MET A 875 -6.64 7.60 -35.60
N GLU A 876 -5.36 7.88 -35.77
CA GLU A 876 -4.28 6.89 -35.75
C GLU A 876 -4.17 6.21 -34.38
N PHE A 877 -4.18 6.98 -33.29
CA PHE A 877 -4.22 6.46 -31.92
C PHE A 877 -5.42 5.53 -31.69
N PHE A 878 -6.61 5.91 -32.16
CA PHE A 878 -7.81 5.08 -32.00
C PHE A 878 -7.72 3.75 -32.77
N GLN A 879 -7.18 3.76 -33.99
CA GLN A 879 -6.94 2.55 -34.77
C GLN A 879 -5.93 1.62 -34.09
N ALA A 880 -4.84 2.16 -33.53
CA ALA A 880 -3.88 1.38 -32.76
C ALA A 880 -4.52 0.80 -31.48
N TRP A 881 -5.27 1.62 -30.72
CA TRP A 881 -5.93 1.22 -29.48
C TRP A 881 -6.93 0.07 -29.67
N THR A 882 -7.72 0.12 -30.76
CA THR A 882 -8.71 -0.93 -31.07
C THR A 882 -8.06 -2.23 -31.53
N LYS A 883 -7.01 -2.18 -32.35
CA LYS A 883 -6.27 -3.38 -32.79
C LYS A 883 -5.69 -4.14 -31.60
N THR A 884 -5.03 -3.44 -30.67
CA THR A 884 -4.42 -4.06 -29.49
C THR A 884 -5.45 -4.74 -28.60
N ARG A 885 -6.68 -4.25 -28.50
CA ARG A 885 -7.71 -4.83 -27.62
C ARG A 885 -8.48 -6.00 -28.24
N SER A 886 -8.44 -6.14 -29.57
CA SER A 886 -9.06 -7.27 -30.29
C SER A 886 -8.19 -8.53 -30.28
N THR A 887 -6.91 -8.40 -29.93
CA THR A 887 -5.91 -9.48 -29.90
C THR A 887 -5.74 -10.14 -28.52
N TRP A 888 -6.51 -9.72 -27.50
CA TRP A 888 -6.47 -10.26 -26.14
C TRP A 888 -7.82 -10.85 -25.69
#